data_AF-A0A2T6DMA4-F1
#
_entry.id   AF-A0A2T6DMA4-F1
#
_cell.length_a   1.000
_cell.length_b   1.000
_cell.length_c   1.000
_cell.angle_alpha   90.00
_cell.angle_beta   90.00
_cell.angle_gamma   90.00
#
_symmetry.space_group_name_H-M   'P 1'
#
loop_
_entity.id
_entity.type
_entity.pdbx_description
1 polymer ?
#
loop_
_entity_poly.entity_id
_entity_poly.type
_entity_poly.pdbx_seq_one_letter_code
_entity_poly.pdbx_strand_id
1 'polypeptide(L)'
;MNDIPREKLREILNRHGRQVCEDARLCQALLTDYCGEHRGQNYLLVSVVRERLAMELAAFPREGKELADLTALLNRLAKRLETNLMVATPAARWALESWAEALELVQPGGVVWDDSAPAVAAGLIANPANPPRPPLTGPPRPPAMMQRPPAAAPEPGFIPNVAAAAQQRLATGRIPNVAAGAGAMAPGRVAASPYRGASGPLVLPGGAIPAVVPPSPRAQQMPPSPPAGGVMGPGGTILRQTGPLPMPPAALGGVGGIGIAQGGAPQVVNMRPAGDYDLIVSKSGLGDFDTIEAAVNAALPGNIIMVQAGVYNESLLIRRNVTLLADLSSGQVILNSDGSCLDVQADVSITGFTMQAYTDAVATPASLVRVQRGRAMLLGCSMGGPCSAAVEVFGGASATLDTCTIFKSSGCGLLLRPDGAAQVEGCRIQRTSESAVMVEPRGRITINRSVLEKCGHSGIQAEADAIVVANECEITGHNRACVFLKSTGSADFDACQIGGGQAFGVHVSGAAVSLDNCIVSECKQAGISLNSGARLDATSTQVLDNKEEGIVAVGRSTIGLVKCQVQRQVLYGMYVTEASVLELVACMISHNTGAGIGVNGTSRLELQDTVVQENKGGGIVLTNESTMAMRDSAVIRNVGTGLLVSSRSKAAAERCRFTEGEGEGIFVDDEGWLTGVSCRISGHTRHGVAGRAASLTLSIVEITGNAGCGIYLAGRTTLQAERCPIRENLGIGVKADWGAGGALRQCDILNNGAGNIEKPYFSSLRIEE
;
A
#
# COMPACT_ATOMS: atom_id res chain seq x y z
N MET A 1 28.18 15.30 4.37
CA MET A 1 27.81 14.91 2.98
C MET A 1 28.90 15.42 2.06
N ASN A 2 29.09 14.84 0.86
CA ASN A 2 30.12 15.30 -0.08
C ASN A 2 29.64 16.61 -0.74
N ASP A 3 30.56 17.56 -0.98
CA ASP A 3 30.26 18.88 -1.53
C ASP A 3 30.25 18.90 -3.07
N ILE A 4 30.77 17.86 -3.74
CA ILE A 4 30.79 17.76 -5.21
C ILE A 4 29.39 17.97 -5.83
N PRO A 5 28.31 17.30 -5.38
CA PRO A 5 26.97 17.52 -5.93
C PRO A 5 26.43 18.93 -5.72
N ARG A 6 26.81 19.58 -4.62
CA ARG A 6 26.42 20.97 -4.30
C ARG A 6 27.13 21.95 -5.24
N GLU A 7 28.42 21.76 -5.49
CA GLU A 7 29.18 22.55 -6.47
C GLU A 7 28.63 22.38 -7.89
N LYS A 8 28.32 21.14 -8.29
CA LYS A 8 27.73 20.85 -9.60
C LYS A 8 26.32 21.41 -9.76
N LEU A 9 25.51 21.44 -8.71
CA LEU A 9 24.21 22.10 -8.74
C LEU A 9 24.34 23.60 -9.07
N ARG A 10 25.34 24.29 -8.51
CA ARG A 10 25.61 25.70 -8.82
C ARG A 10 26.06 25.90 -10.28
N GLU A 11 26.94 25.04 -10.79
CA GLU A 11 27.33 25.05 -12.21
C GLU A 11 26.13 24.84 -13.14
N ILE A 12 25.24 23.91 -12.79
CA ILE A 12 24.02 23.60 -13.53
C ILE A 12 23.08 24.80 -13.58
N LEU A 13 22.81 25.45 -12.44
CA LEU A 13 21.95 26.64 -12.37
C LEU A 13 22.54 27.82 -13.17
N ASN A 14 23.86 28.01 -13.13
CA ASN A 14 24.52 29.07 -13.90
C ASN A 14 24.44 28.84 -15.42
N ARG A 15 24.47 27.59 -15.89
CA ARG A 15 24.42 27.25 -17.32
C ARG A 15 23.01 27.12 -17.89
N HIS A 16 22.09 26.53 -17.12
CA HIS A 16 20.75 26.15 -17.58
C HIS A 16 19.64 27.04 -17.01
N GLY A 17 19.96 27.95 -16.09
CA GLY A 17 19.03 28.92 -15.51
C GLY A 17 18.01 28.28 -14.56
N ARG A 18 17.02 29.09 -14.16
CA ARG A 18 16.04 28.71 -13.12
C ARG A 18 15.02 27.66 -13.54
N GLN A 19 14.98 27.26 -14.81
CA GLN A 19 14.13 26.16 -15.29
C GLN A 19 14.41 24.84 -14.56
N VAL A 20 15.65 24.66 -14.07
CA VAL A 20 16.05 23.50 -13.26
C VAL A 20 15.31 23.44 -11.91
N CYS A 21 14.78 24.56 -11.41
CA CYS A 21 13.96 24.61 -10.19
C CYS A 21 12.54 24.07 -10.39
N GLU A 22 12.07 23.94 -11.64
CA GLU A 22 10.69 23.58 -11.99
C GLU A 22 10.61 22.18 -12.60
N ASP A 23 11.63 21.77 -13.38
CA ASP A 23 11.68 20.47 -14.05
C ASP A 23 12.63 19.50 -13.33
N ALA A 24 12.03 18.61 -12.53
CA ALA A 24 12.74 17.56 -11.82
C ALA A 24 13.43 16.54 -12.74
N ARG A 25 12.91 16.32 -13.97
CA ARG A 25 13.52 15.39 -14.93
C ARG A 25 14.77 16.00 -15.53
N LEU A 26 14.72 17.28 -15.89
CA LEU A 26 15.88 18.03 -16.34
C LEU A 26 16.97 18.10 -15.25
N CYS A 27 16.57 18.43 -14.02
CA CYS A 27 17.48 18.45 -12.86
C CYS A 27 18.15 17.09 -12.62
N GLN A 28 17.37 16.00 -12.69
CA GLN A 28 17.88 14.64 -12.52
C GLN A 28 18.84 14.23 -13.64
N ALA A 29 18.52 14.54 -14.90
CA ALA A 29 19.38 14.23 -16.04
C ALA A 29 20.73 14.93 -15.91
N LEU A 30 20.73 16.25 -15.64
CA LEU A 30 21.95 17.04 -15.50
C LEU A 30 22.79 16.60 -14.30
N LEU A 31 22.21 16.34 -13.13
CA LEU A 31 22.97 15.83 -11.99
C LEU A 31 23.55 14.43 -12.24
N THR A 32 22.88 13.61 -13.05
CA THR A 32 23.39 12.29 -13.45
C THR A 32 24.58 12.42 -14.40
N ASP A 33 24.53 13.36 -15.34
CA ASP A 33 25.61 13.60 -16.31
C ASP A 33 26.87 14.21 -15.66
N TYR A 34 26.70 15.09 -14.66
CA TYR A 34 27.82 15.82 -14.04
C TYR A 34 28.40 15.12 -12.80
N CYS A 35 27.61 14.35 -12.05
CA CYS A 35 28.05 13.71 -10.80
C CYS A 35 27.24 12.44 -10.46
N GLY A 36 27.01 11.55 -11.43
CA GLY A 36 26.16 10.36 -11.31
C GLY A 36 26.61 9.31 -10.28
N GLU A 37 27.87 9.34 -9.85
CA GLU A 37 28.40 8.51 -8.76
C GLU A 37 27.82 8.86 -7.38
N HIS A 38 27.28 10.07 -7.20
CA HIS A 38 26.72 10.56 -5.94
C HIS A 38 25.20 10.38 -5.84
N ARG A 39 24.72 9.15 -6.10
CA ARG A 39 23.29 8.83 -6.27
C ARG A 39 22.40 9.31 -5.11
N GLY A 40 22.84 9.17 -3.86
CA GLY A 40 22.06 9.57 -2.68
C GLY A 40 21.89 11.08 -2.55
N GLN A 41 22.97 11.84 -2.77
CA GLN A 41 22.94 13.30 -2.75
C GLN A 41 22.15 13.86 -3.94
N ASN A 42 22.34 13.29 -5.13
CA ASN A 42 21.59 13.69 -6.32
C ASN A 42 20.09 13.45 -6.12
N TYR A 43 19.71 12.31 -5.54
CA TYR A 43 18.33 12.02 -5.19
C TYR A 43 17.74 13.08 -4.24
N LEU A 44 18.46 13.45 -3.19
CA LEU A 44 18.05 14.51 -2.26
C LEU A 44 17.84 15.85 -2.98
N LEU A 45 18.78 16.28 -3.81
CA LEU A 45 18.68 17.54 -4.56
C LEU A 45 17.52 17.56 -5.55
N VAL A 46 17.31 16.45 -6.27
CA VAL A 46 16.16 16.29 -7.19
C VAL A 46 14.84 16.29 -6.42
N SER A 47 14.83 15.73 -5.22
CA SER A 47 13.61 15.67 -4.40
C SER A 47 13.16 17.06 -3.92
N VAL A 48 14.08 18.00 -3.70
CA VAL A 48 13.74 19.41 -3.44
C VAL A 48 12.95 20.03 -4.60
N VAL A 49 13.25 19.66 -5.86
CA VAL A 49 12.49 20.10 -7.04
C VAL A 49 11.13 19.41 -7.11
N ARG A 50 11.08 18.09 -6.89
CA ARG A 50 9.83 17.31 -6.90
C ARG A 50 8.81 17.79 -5.87
N GLU A 51 9.30 18.18 -4.69
CA GLU A 51 8.51 18.74 -3.58
C GLU A 51 8.19 20.24 -3.77
N ARG A 52 8.54 20.83 -4.93
CA ARG A 52 8.39 22.25 -5.29
C ARG A 52 9.09 23.23 -4.33
N LEU A 53 10.00 22.73 -3.50
CA LEU A 53 10.76 23.53 -2.54
C LEU A 53 11.78 24.44 -3.24
N ALA A 54 12.36 23.97 -4.35
CA ALA A 54 13.32 24.74 -5.14
C ALA A 54 12.67 26.00 -5.75
N MET A 55 11.41 25.91 -6.19
CA MET A 55 10.65 27.07 -6.67
C MET A 55 10.34 28.06 -5.54
N GLU A 56 9.94 27.56 -4.37
CA GLU A 56 9.68 28.41 -3.20
C GLU A 56 10.93 29.17 -2.74
N LEU A 57 12.10 28.51 -2.77
CA LEU A 57 13.38 29.18 -2.53
C LEU A 57 13.71 30.19 -3.63
N ALA A 58 13.51 29.84 -4.90
CA ALA A 58 13.80 30.74 -6.02
C ALA A 58 12.90 31.99 -6.02
N ALA A 59 11.69 31.90 -5.48
CA ALA A 59 10.74 33.00 -5.34
C ALA A 59 11.03 33.90 -4.11
N PHE A 60 12.02 33.58 -3.28
CA PHE A 60 12.35 34.40 -2.12
C PHE A 60 12.90 35.78 -2.54
N PRO A 61 12.31 36.89 -2.06
CA PRO A 61 12.71 38.23 -2.47
C PRO A 61 14.09 38.60 -1.93
N ARG A 62 14.94 39.16 -2.81
CA ARG A 62 16.34 39.52 -2.50
C ARG A 62 16.49 40.91 -1.85
N GLU A 63 15.46 41.76 -1.92
CA GLU A 63 15.47 43.12 -1.38
C GLU A 63 14.49 43.27 -0.20
N GLY A 64 14.91 43.94 0.86
CA GLY A 64 14.04 44.35 1.97
C GLY A 64 13.69 43.27 2.99
N LYS A 65 14.33 42.09 2.96
CA LYS A 65 14.12 41.01 3.95
C LYS A 65 15.39 40.67 4.73
N GLU A 66 15.22 40.47 6.03
CA GLU A 66 16.31 40.09 6.95
C GLU A 66 16.71 38.62 6.77
N LEU A 67 17.96 38.29 7.10
CA LEU A 67 18.47 36.90 7.09
C LEU A 67 17.61 35.95 7.93
N ALA A 68 16.96 36.46 8.98
CA ALA A 68 16.02 35.72 9.83
C ALA A 68 14.80 35.17 9.05
N ASP A 69 14.29 35.90 8.06
CA ASP A 69 13.15 35.46 7.24
C ASP A 69 13.54 34.27 6.35
N LEU A 70 14.77 34.29 5.82
CA LEU A 70 15.31 33.19 5.02
C LEU A 70 15.55 31.95 5.89
N THR A 71 16.12 32.12 7.09
CA THR A 71 16.30 31.02 8.05
C THR A 71 14.96 30.41 8.47
N ALA A 72 13.93 31.23 8.70
CA ALA A 72 12.59 30.74 9.02
C ALA A 72 11.96 29.97 7.85
N LEU A 73 12.17 30.41 6.60
CA LEU A 73 11.75 29.67 5.41
C LEU A 73 12.49 28.33 5.31
N LEU A 74 13.82 28.34 5.42
CA LEU A 74 14.65 27.14 5.34
C LEU A 74 14.28 26.11 6.41
N ASN A 75 14.04 26.53 7.65
CA ASN A 75 13.56 25.65 8.73
C ASN A 75 12.21 24.99 8.40
N ARG A 76 11.27 25.78 7.85
CA ARG A 76 9.95 25.27 7.44
C ARG A 76 10.05 24.29 6.28
N LEU A 77 10.83 24.61 5.26
CA LEU A 77 11.05 23.75 4.10
C LEU A 77 11.82 22.49 4.51
N ALA A 78 12.78 22.57 5.43
CA ALA A 78 13.52 21.42 5.97
C ALA A 78 12.58 20.48 6.70
N LYS A 79 11.71 21.02 7.57
CA LYS A 79 10.69 20.22 8.23
C LYS A 79 9.73 19.55 7.23
N ARG A 80 9.35 20.25 6.16
CA ARG A 80 8.48 19.70 5.12
C ARG A 80 9.17 18.57 4.35
N LEU A 81 10.44 18.75 3.99
CA LEU A 81 11.25 17.73 3.31
C LEU A 81 11.48 16.50 4.19
N GLU A 82 11.80 16.70 5.48
CA GLU A 82 11.88 15.62 6.48
C GLU A 82 10.57 14.84 6.58
N THR A 83 9.43 15.55 6.63
CA THR A 83 8.11 14.93 6.82
C THR A 83 7.67 14.18 5.57
N ASN A 84 7.87 14.76 4.38
CA ASN A 84 7.39 14.19 3.12
C ASN A 84 8.26 13.01 2.62
N LEU A 85 9.57 13.04 2.87
CA LEU A 85 10.51 12.03 2.36
C LEU A 85 11.16 11.16 3.44
N MET A 86 10.82 11.39 4.72
CA MET A 86 11.40 10.67 5.87
C MET A 86 12.94 10.69 5.90
N VAL A 87 13.54 11.78 5.45
CA VAL A 87 15.00 11.97 5.44
C VAL A 87 15.47 12.59 6.77
N ALA A 88 16.67 12.20 7.23
CA ALA A 88 17.23 12.74 8.46
C ALA A 88 17.42 14.27 8.39
N THR A 89 17.24 14.97 9.51
CA THR A 89 17.38 16.43 9.60
C THR A 89 18.66 16.98 8.97
N PRO A 90 19.86 16.39 9.19
CA PRO A 90 21.07 16.87 8.54
C PRO A 90 21.02 16.76 7.01
N ALA A 91 20.32 15.76 6.45
CA ALA A 91 20.15 15.57 5.02
C ALA A 91 19.17 16.57 4.40
N ALA A 92 18.05 16.84 5.07
CA ALA A 92 17.10 17.86 4.62
C ALA A 92 17.74 19.26 4.65
N ARG A 93 18.45 19.58 5.73
CA ARG A 93 19.20 20.83 5.89
C ARG A 93 20.26 20.99 4.82
N TRP A 94 21.08 19.96 4.61
CA TRP A 94 22.12 19.98 3.59
C TRP A 94 21.54 20.19 2.18
N ALA A 95 20.41 19.55 1.85
CA ALA A 95 19.79 19.69 0.53
C ALA A 95 19.30 21.12 0.30
N LEU A 96 18.59 21.70 1.27
CA LEU A 96 18.06 23.06 1.16
C LEU A 96 19.14 24.14 1.23
N GLU A 97 20.18 23.93 2.04
CA GLU A 97 21.37 24.78 2.03
C GLU A 97 22.06 24.75 0.66
N SER A 98 22.21 23.57 0.06
CA SER A 98 22.82 23.42 -1.27
C SER A 98 22.03 24.18 -2.34
N TRP A 99 20.70 24.19 -2.26
CA TRP A 99 19.84 24.98 -3.14
C TRP A 99 19.90 26.48 -2.85
N ALA A 100 19.94 26.89 -1.57
CA ALA A 100 20.03 28.30 -1.19
C ALA A 100 21.38 28.92 -1.63
N GLU A 101 22.48 28.17 -1.52
CA GLU A 101 23.79 28.56 -2.03
C GLU A 101 23.78 28.65 -3.56
N ALA A 102 23.23 27.64 -4.24
CA ALA A 102 23.19 27.62 -5.71
C ALA A 102 22.29 28.72 -6.30
N LEU A 103 21.30 29.19 -5.55
CA LEU A 103 20.44 30.33 -5.90
C LEU A 103 20.99 31.69 -5.45
N GLU A 104 22.20 31.72 -4.88
CA GLU A 104 22.89 32.91 -4.37
C GLU A 104 22.10 33.66 -3.28
N LEU A 105 21.31 32.93 -2.48
CA LEU A 105 20.58 33.50 -1.35
C LEU A 105 21.44 33.62 -0.08
N VAL A 106 22.48 32.78 0.01
CA VAL A 106 23.45 32.74 1.11
C VAL A 106 24.85 32.48 0.57
N GLN A 107 25.85 32.93 1.33
CA GLN A 107 27.23 32.50 1.10
C GLN A 107 27.41 31.03 1.52
N PRO A 108 28.40 30.31 0.97
CA PRO A 108 28.68 28.94 1.36
C PRO A 108 28.86 28.79 2.87
N GLY A 109 28.09 27.90 3.50
CA GLY A 109 28.08 27.71 4.95
C GLY A 109 27.50 28.88 5.76
N GLY A 110 26.79 29.81 5.10
CA GLY A 110 26.20 30.99 5.73
C GLY A 110 24.88 30.75 6.47
N VAL A 111 24.32 29.54 6.41
CA VAL A 111 23.08 29.19 7.11
C VAL A 111 23.40 28.69 8.52
N VAL A 112 23.06 29.50 9.53
CA VAL A 112 23.06 29.05 10.93
C VAL A 112 21.70 28.44 11.24
N TRP A 113 21.68 27.11 11.39
CA TRP A 113 20.47 26.38 11.77
C TRP A 113 20.21 26.55 13.27
N ASP A 114 19.10 27.19 13.62
CA ASP A 114 18.68 27.37 15.00
C ASP A 114 17.74 26.24 15.45
N ASP A 115 18.21 25.37 16.34
CA ASP A 115 17.43 24.28 16.94
C ASP A 115 16.50 24.78 18.07
N SER A 116 16.51 26.07 18.41
CA SER A 116 15.76 26.67 19.53
C SER A 116 14.50 27.47 19.13
N ALA A 117 14.20 27.59 17.84
CA ALA A 117 13.02 28.33 17.37
C ALA A 117 11.70 27.57 17.64
N PRO A 118 10.69 28.18 18.29
CA PRO A 118 9.41 27.53 18.55
C PRO A 118 8.63 27.34 17.24
N ALA A 119 7.88 26.23 17.14
CA ALA A 119 7.00 25.94 16.01
C ALA A 119 5.93 27.05 15.88
N VAL A 120 6.09 27.93 14.88
CA VAL A 120 5.09 28.95 14.57
C VAL A 120 3.93 28.26 13.84
N ALA A 121 2.73 28.37 14.42
CA ALA A 121 1.50 27.87 13.83
C ALA A 121 1.28 28.46 12.43
N ALA A 122 0.79 27.62 11.51
CA ALA A 122 0.53 27.96 10.12
C ALA A 122 -0.44 29.15 10.00
N GLY A 123 0.10 30.33 9.70
CA GLY A 123 -0.65 31.46 9.19
C GLY A 123 -0.99 31.23 7.72
N LEU A 124 -2.28 31.08 7.43
CA LEU A 124 -2.85 31.12 6.08
C LEU A 124 -2.38 32.39 5.36
N ILE A 125 -1.53 32.24 4.34
CA ILE A 125 -1.36 33.28 3.32
C ILE A 125 -2.47 33.06 2.29
N ALA A 126 -3.33 34.06 2.17
CA ALA A 126 -4.46 34.09 1.25
C ALA A 126 -3.98 33.99 -0.21
N ASN A 127 -4.68 33.14 -0.98
CA ASN A 127 -4.55 33.03 -2.43
C ASN A 127 -5.28 34.23 -3.09
N PRO A 128 -4.63 35.09 -3.90
CA PRO A 128 -5.21 36.35 -4.37
C PRO A 128 -6.25 36.21 -5.51
N ALA A 129 -6.95 35.08 -5.64
CA ALA A 129 -7.80 34.78 -6.80
C ALA A 129 -9.31 34.62 -6.50
N ASN A 130 -9.86 35.13 -5.39
CA ASN A 130 -11.32 35.07 -5.17
C ASN A 130 -11.87 36.30 -4.42
N PRO A 131 -12.90 36.99 -4.93
CA PRO A 131 -13.55 38.08 -4.20
C PRO A 131 -14.42 37.55 -3.05
N PRO A 132 -14.50 38.24 -1.90
CA PRO A 132 -15.19 37.74 -0.71
C PRO A 132 -16.72 37.85 -0.85
N ARG A 133 -17.44 36.80 -0.45
CA ARG A 133 -18.90 36.82 -0.22
C ARG A 133 -19.23 37.56 1.09
N PRO A 134 -20.41 38.22 1.19
CA PRO A 134 -20.84 38.90 2.40
C PRO A 134 -21.20 37.91 3.53
N PRO A 135 -21.06 38.31 4.81
CA PRO A 135 -21.23 37.41 5.95
C PRO A 135 -22.70 37.14 6.30
N LEU A 136 -23.01 35.88 6.58
CA LEU A 136 -24.27 35.43 7.16
C LEU A 136 -24.24 35.62 8.70
N THR A 137 -25.28 36.24 9.23
CA THR A 137 -25.50 36.46 10.67
C THR A 137 -25.95 35.16 11.36
N GLY A 138 -25.24 34.76 12.43
CA GLY A 138 -25.65 33.63 13.27
C GLY A 138 -26.72 34.01 14.30
N PRO A 139 -27.53 33.05 14.79
CA PRO A 139 -28.59 33.29 15.78
C PRO A 139 -28.04 33.42 17.22
N PRO A 140 -28.79 34.04 18.15
CA PRO A 140 -28.27 34.44 19.47
C PRO A 140 -28.28 33.31 20.51
N ARG A 141 -27.39 33.44 21.52
CA ARG A 141 -27.27 32.56 22.70
C ARG A 141 -28.46 32.68 23.68
N PRO A 142 -28.87 31.59 24.36
CA PRO A 142 -29.80 31.63 25.48
C PRO A 142 -29.11 31.89 26.85
N PRO A 143 -29.86 32.34 27.88
CA PRO A 143 -29.34 32.84 29.17
C PRO A 143 -29.15 31.75 30.24
N ALA A 144 -28.51 32.13 31.35
CA ALA A 144 -27.99 31.28 32.42
C ALA A 144 -28.98 30.96 33.58
N MET A 145 -28.71 29.80 34.21
CA MET A 145 -28.97 29.36 35.59
C MET A 145 -30.40 29.10 36.12
N MET A 146 -30.64 27.85 36.52
CA MET A 146 -31.38 27.48 37.73
C MET A 146 -30.71 26.29 38.42
N GLN A 147 -30.50 26.42 39.73
CA GLN A 147 -29.84 25.44 40.62
C GLN A 147 -30.75 24.25 40.94
N ARG A 148 -30.16 23.07 41.20
CA ARG A 148 -30.81 21.94 41.87
C ARG A 148 -29.89 21.34 42.97
N PRO A 149 -30.46 20.74 44.05
CA PRO A 149 -29.83 20.53 45.35
C PRO A 149 -28.94 19.27 45.44
N PRO A 150 -28.15 19.09 46.52
CA PRO A 150 -27.10 18.07 46.59
C PRO A 150 -27.67 16.67 46.85
N ALA A 151 -27.12 15.67 46.17
CA ALA A 151 -27.36 14.26 46.44
C ALA A 151 -26.23 13.67 47.29
N ALA A 152 -26.62 12.71 48.14
CA ALA A 152 -25.89 12.14 49.26
C ALA A 152 -24.62 11.34 48.92
N ALA A 153 -23.81 11.12 49.96
CA ALA A 153 -22.56 10.37 49.98
C ALA A 153 -22.69 8.90 49.52
N PRO A 154 -21.63 8.27 48.96
CA PRO A 154 -21.64 6.86 48.61
C PRO A 154 -21.10 5.99 49.76
N GLU A 155 -21.81 4.89 50.04
CA GLU A 155 -21.31 3.73 50.78
C GLU A 155 -20.53 2.76 49.87
N PRO A 156 -19.65 1.90 50.43
CA PRO A 156 -18.68 1.14 49.67
C PRO A 156 -19.14 -0.28 49.29
N GLY A 157 -18.74 -0.73 48.10
CA GLY A 157 -18.48 -2.14 47.83
C GLY A 157 -19.31 -2.78 46.72
N PHE A 158 -18.70 -2.95 45.53
CA PHE A 158 -18.72 -4.22 44.79
C PHE A 158 -17.74 -4.15 43.61
N ILE A 159 -16.81 -5.10 43.51
CA ILE A 159 -15.90 -5.27 42.37
C ILE A 159 -16.43 -6.45 41.54
N PRO A 160 -16.85 -6.28 40.27
CA PRO A 160 -17.13 -7.42 39.41
C PRO A 160 -15.83 -7.97 38.80
N ASN A 161 -15.64 -9.26 39.05
CA ASN A 161 -14.58 -10.12 38.56
C ASN A 161 -14.57 -10.23 37.02
N VAL A 162 -13.48 -9.83 36.37
CA VAL A 162 -13.31 -9.78 34.90
C VAL A 162 -12.99 -11.16 34.27
N ALA A 163 -12.88 -12.22 35.08
CA ALA A 163 -12.47 -13.54 34.58
C ALA A 163 -13.59 -14.38 33.92
N ALA A 164 -14.86 -13.97 33.95
CA ALA A 164 -15.98 -14.78 33.42
C ALA A 164 -16.56 -14.31 32.07
N ALA A 165 -16.17 -13.13 31.55
CA ALA A 165 -16.72 -12.59 30.29
C ALA A 165 -15.92 -12.98 29.04
N ALA A 166 -14.78 -13.66 29.20
CA ALA A 166 -13.89 -14.06 28.10
C ALA A 166 -14.26 -15.42 27.46
N GLN A 167 -15.04 -16.27 28.14
CA GLN A 167 -15.37 -17.61 27.64
C GLN A 167 -16.64 -17.69 26.77
N GLN A 168 -17.37 -16.59 26.55
CA GLN A 168 -18.58 -16.56 25.70
C GLN A 168 -18.42 -15.82 24.36
N ARG A 169 -17.22 -15.33 24.01
CA ARG A 169 -17.00 -14.55 22.77
C ARG A 169 -16.57 -15.36 21.53
N LEU A 170 -16.49 -16.69 21.65
CA LEU A 170 -16.06 -17.57 20.55
C LEU A 170 -17.20 -18.11 19.64
N ALA A 171 -18.46 -17.71 19.83
CA ALA A 171 -19.59 -18.40 19.18
C ALA A 171 -20.43 -17.58 18.19
N THR A 172 -20.26 -16.27 18.02
CA THR A 172 -21.11 -15.50 17.09
C THR A 172 -20.35 -14.37 16.43
N GLY A 173 -19.82 -14.61 15.22
CA GLY A 173 -19.10 -13.64 14.40
C GLY A 173 -19.95 -12.48 13.89
N ARG A 174 -20.31 -11.53 14.76
CA ARG A 174 -20.81 -10.19 14.41
C ARG A 174 -20.39 -9.18 15.47
N ILE A 175 -19.75 -8.10 15.05
CA ILE A 175 -19.44 -6.93 15.88
C ILE A 175 -20.56 -5.89 15.66
N PRO A 176 -21.31 -5.46 16.69
CA PRO A 176 -22.12 -4.25 16.59
C PRO A 176 -21.29 -3.01 16.99
N ASN A 177 -21.53 -1.97 16.22
CA ASN A 177 -20.99 -0.61 16.31
C ASN A 177 -21.22 0.01 17.71
N VAL A 178 -20.18 0.55 18.35
CA VAL A 178 -20.33 1.34 19.59
C VAL A 178 -19.73 2.73 19.40
N ALA A 179 -20.61 3.70 19.62
CA ALA A 179 -20.42 5.13 19.44
C ALA A 179 -19.40 5.75 20.41
N ALA A 180 -18.87 6.88 19.94
CA ALA A 180 -17.92 7.77 20.58
C ALA A 180 -18.31 8.25 21.99
N GLY A 181 -17.30 8.36 22.85
CA GLY A 181 -17.36 9.06 24.14
C GLY A 181 -15.97 9.57 24.52
N ALA A 182 -15.65 10.79 24.10
CA ALA A 182 -14.43 11.50 24.45
C ALA A 182 -14.51 12.02 25.90
N GLY A 183 -13.49 11.74 26.71
CA GLY A 183 -13.30 12.31 28.04
C GLY A 183 -11.88 12.85 28.18
N ALA A 184 -11.74 14.16 28.04
CA ALA A 184 -10.49 14.89 28.17
C ALA A 184 -10.08 15.03 29.66
N MET A 185 -8.83 14.70 29.98
CA MET A 185 -8.17 15.04 31.23
C MET A 185 -7.24 16.24 31.00
N ALA A 186 -7.43 17.29 31.80
CA ALA A 186 -6.63 18.52 31.78
C ALA A 186 -5.27 18.33 32.49
N PRO A 187 -4.22 19.12 32.13
CA PRO A 187 -2.85 18.88 32.57
C PRO A 187 -2.52 19.61 33.88
N GLY A 188 -1.83 18.90 34.78
CA GLY A 188 -1.21 19.45 35.98
C GLY A 188 0.12 20.14 35.65
N ARG A 189 0.24 21.40 36.06
CA ARG A 189 1.47 22.21 36.04
C ARG A 189 2.54 21.62 36.96
N VAL A 190 3.77 21.46 36.47
CA VAL A 190 4.98 21.45 37.31
C VAL A 190 6.08 22.27 36.65
N ALA A 191 6.76 23.05 37.48
CA ALA A 191 7.58 24.20 37.19
C ALA A 191 8.93 23.90 36.52
N ALA A 192 9.41 24.89 35.76
CA ALA A 192 10.76 24.99 35.23
C ALA A 192 11.79 25.27 36.33
N SER A 193 12.99 24.70 36.19
CA SER A 193 14.24 25.32 36.67
C SER A 193 15.45 24.80 35.89
N PRO A 194 16.52 25.60 35.67
CA PRO A 194 17.45 25.43 34.57
C PRO A 194 18.75 24.74 35.00
N TYR A 195 19.33 23.94 34.11
CA TYR A 195 20.75 23.60 34.19
C TYR A 195 21.41 23.73 32.81
N ARG A 196 22.18 24.82 32.65
CA ARG A 196 23.28 24.93 31.70
C ARG A 196 24.45 24.12 32.25
N GLY A 197 25.13 23.36 31.40
CA GLY A 197 26.41 22.73 31.75
C GLY A 197 26.86 21.73 30.71
N ALA A 198 27.81 22.15 29.89
CA ALA A 198 28.39 21.45 28.75
C ALA A 198 28.97 20.06 29.04
N SER A 199 28.97 19.18 28.03
CA SER A 199 30.14 18.40 27.55
C SER A 199 29.73 17.57 26.33
N GLY A 200 30.52 17.66 25.25
CA GLY A 200 30.14 17.27 23.88
C GLY A 200 30.04 15.76 23.59
N PRO A 201 29.56 15.39 22.39
CA PRO A 201 29.44 14.00 21.99
C PRO A 201 30.81 13.42 21.60
N LEU A 202 31.15 12.32 22.26
CA LEU A 202 32.25 11.41 21.91
C LEU A 202 32.00 10.80 20.52
N VAL A 203 32.94 11.07 19.62
CA VAL A 203 33.14 10.43 18.33
C VAL A 203 33.54 8.97 18.55
N LEU A 204 32.89 8.03 17.87
CA LEU A 204 33.43 6.70 17.57
C LEU A 204 33.48 6.47 16.06
N PRO A 205 34.48 5.74 15.57
CA PRO A 205 35.12 6.02 14.28
C PRO A 205 34.45 5.33 13.11
N GLY A 206 34.45 6.01 11.96
CA GLY A 206 34.20 5.40 10.67
C GLY A 206 35.34 4.47 10.28
N GLY A 207 35.01 3.18 10.12
CA GLY A 207 35.85 2.19 9.47
C GLY A 207 35.17 1.73 8.19
N ALA A 208 35.85 1.87 7.06
CA ALA A 208 35.43 1.39 5.76
C ALA A 208 35.18 -0.13 5.78
N ILE A 209 34.08 -0.56 5.18
CA ILE A 209 33.81 -1.98 4.91
C ILE A 209 34.55 -2.34 3.60
N PRO A 210 35.46 -3.34 3.59
CA PRO A 210 36.11 -3.78 2.37
C PRO A 210 35.13 -4.59 1.49
N ALA A 211 35.22 -4.39 0.18
CA ALA A 211 34.49 -5.16 -0.81
C ALA A 211 34.88 -6.65 -0.74
N VAL A 212 33.91 -7.51 -0.42
CA VAL A 212 34.07 -8.98 -0.51
C VAL A 212 33.73 -9.41 -1.93
N VAL A 213 34.76 -9.87 -2.64
CA VAL A 213 34.67 -10.58 -3.93
C VAL A 213 34.13 -12.00 -3.65
N PRO A 214 33.12 -12.49 -4.40
CA PRO A 214 32.61 -13.85 -4.21
C PRO A 214 33.63 -14.90 -4.71
N PRO A 215 33.76 -16.08 -4.05
CA PRO A 215 34.67 -17.12 -4.51
C PRO A 215 34.13 -17.88 -5.72
N SER A 216 35.01 -18.12 -6.69
CA SER A 216 34.78 -18.94 -7.88
C SER A 216 34.61 -20.43 -7.52
N PRO A 217 33.75 -21.20 -8.22
CA PRO A 217 33.56 -22.62 -7.94
C PRO A 217 34.74 -23.48 -8.42
N ARG A 218 35.28 -24.31 -7.53
CA ARG A 218 36.31 -25.32 -7.83
C ARG A 218 35.69 -26.59 -8.42
N ALA A 219 36.38 -27.10 -9.44
CA ALA A 219 36.08 -28.25 -10.27
C ALA A 219 36.04 -29.60 -9.53
N GLN A 220 35.08 -30.45 -9.91
CA GLN A 220 35.16 -31.90 -9.74
C GLN A 220 35.62 -32.54 -11.06
N GLN A 221 36.56 -33.47 -10.93
CA GLN A 221 37.27 -34.16 -12.02
C GLN A 221 36.40 -35.25 -12.67
N MET A 222 36.47 -35.38 -14.00
CA MET A 222 36.12 -36.59 -14.77
C MET A 222 37.39 -37.18 -15.41
N PRO A 223 37.45 -38.50 -15.66
CA PRO A 223 38.64 -39.22 -16.14
C PRO A 223 38.85 -39.10 -17.68
N PRO A 224 40.02 -39.50 -18.22
CA PRO A 224 40.52 -38.99 -19.49
C PRO A 224 40.10 -39.83 -20.72
N SER A 225 40.09 -39.14 -21.88
CA SER A 225 39.79 -39.67 -23.22
C SER A 225 40.95 -40.44 -23.87
N PRO A 226 40.68 -41.28 -24.88
CA PRO A 226 41.60 -41.60 -25.97
C PRO A 226 41.12 -41.05 -27.35
N PRO A 227 41.97 -41.11 -28.41
CA PRO A 227 42.17 -39.96 -29.31
C PRO A 227 41.57 -40.09 -30.74
N ALA A 228 41.91 -39.06 -31.52
CA ALA A 228 41.37 -38.57 -32.79
C ALA A 228 41.47 -39.46 -34.05
N GLY A 229 40.62 -39.10 -35.01
CA GLY A 229 40.61 -39.46 -36.44
C GLY A 229 39.15 -39.63 -36.89
N GLY A 230 38.59 -39.05 -37.95
CA GLY A 230 39.03 -38.23 -39.07
C GLY A 230 37.91 -38.30 -40.13
N VAL A 231 37.94 -37.39 -41.11
CA VAL A 231 37.34 -37.53 -42.47
C VAL A 231 35.89 -37.06 -42.72
N MET A 232 35.83 -35.99 -43.54
CA MET A 232 34.91 -35.59 -44.65
C MET A 232 33.40 -35.87 -44.63
N GLY A 233 32.64 -34.86 -45.10
CA GLY A 233 31.46 -35.07 -45.96
C GLY A 233 30.35 -34.02 -45.84
N PRO A 234 29.98 -33.28 -46.91
CA PRO A 234 29.16 -32.06 -46.82
C PRO A 234 27.67 -32.28 -47.19
N GLY A 235 26.83 -31.30 -46.86
CA GLY A 235 25.59 -31.04 -47.62
C GLY A 235 24.43 -30.47 -46.81
N GLY A 236 23.81 -29.41 -47.32
CA GLY A 236 22.40 -29.11 -47.01
C GLY A 236 22.10 -27.69 -46.55
N THR A 237 22.01 -26.80 -47.52
CA THR A 237 21.60 -25.39 -47.44
C THR A 237 20.29 -25.15 -46.68
N ILE A 238 20.29 -24.08 -45.88
CA ILE A 238 19.16 -23.51 -45.15
C ILE A 238 18.22 -22.79 -46.13
N LEU A 239 16.93 -23.12 -46.11
CA LEU A 239 15.86 -22.21 -46.52
C LEU A 239 14.82 -22.10 -45.41
N ARG A 240 14.65 -20.87 -44.91
CA ARG A 240 13.65 -20.45 -43.94
C ARG A 240 12.26 -20.47 -44.58
N GLN A 241 11.27 -21.07 -43.92
CA GLN A 241 9.88 -20.66 -44.05
C GLN A 241 9.21 -20.61 -42.67
N THR A 242 8.58 -19.47 -42.43
CA THR A 242 7.76 -19.08 -41.29
C THR A 242 6.34 -19.63 -41.44
N GLY A 243 5.83 -20.28 -40.41
CA GLY A 243 4.40 -20.61 -40.24
C GLY A 243 4.06 -20.75 -38.76
N PRO A 244 2.88 -20.28 -38.29
CA PRO A 244 2.54 -20.22 -36.86
C PRO A 244 2.10 -21.58 -36.30
N LEU A 245 2.46 -21.82 -35.03
CA LEU A 245 2.21 -23.05 -34.26
C LEU A 245 0.76 -23.12 -33.70
N PRO A 246 0.18 -24.32 -33.54
CA PRO A 246 -1.17 -24.53 -33.01
C PRO A 246 -1.21 -24.64 -31.47
N MET A 247 -2.36 -24.27 -30.86
CA MET A 247 -2.64 -24.40 -29.42
C MET A 247 -3.03 -25.85 -29.00
N PRO A 248 -2.78 -26.25 -27.73
CA PRO A 248 -3.19 -27.56 -27.19
C PRO A 248 -4.59 -27.54 -26.51
N PRO A 249 -5.23 -28.72 -26.34
CA PRO A 249 -6.61 -28.82 -25.85
C PRO A 249 -6.77 -28.85 -24.32
N ALA A 250 -7.96 -28.46 -23.87
CA ALA A 250 -8.41 -28.34 -22.48
C ALA A 250 -8.58 -29.69 -21.76
N ALA A 251 -8.22 -29.71 -20.46
CA ALA A 251 -8.51 -30.80 -19.54
C ALA A 251 -9.64 -30.41 -18.58
N LEU A 252 -10.69 -31.22 -18.53
CA LEU A 252 -11.77 -31.18 -17.54
C LEU A 252 -11.37 -32.02 -16.33
N GLY A 253 -11.49 -31.47 -15.13
CA GLY A 253 -11.36 -32.19 -13.86
C GLY A 253 -12.15 -31.44 -12.78
N GLY A 254 -13.22 -32.08 -12.29
CA GLY A 254 -14.21 -31.46 -11.42
C GLY A 254 -13.81 -31.36 -9.95
N VAL A 255 -14.57 -30.54 -9.22
CA VAL A 255 -14.58 -30.52 -7.75
C VAL A 255 -16.01 -30.30 -7.25
N GLY A 256 -16.41 -31.10 -6.27
CA GLY A 256 -17.73 -31.08 -5.60
C GLY A 256 -17.91 -29.87 -4.68
N GLY A 257 -19.16 -29.42 -4.55
CA GLY A 257 -19.51 -28.11 -4.04
C GLY A 257 -19.82 -27.99 -2.55
N ILE A 258 -20.11 -26.76 -2.15
CA ILE A 258 -20.91 -26.36 -0.98
C ILE A 258 -21.69 -25.09 -1.39
N GLY A 259 -22.96 -25.02 -0.97
CA GLY A 259 -24.02 -24.23 -1.59
C GLY A 259 -23.97 -22.71 -1.39
N ILE A 260 -24.31 -22.02 -2.48
CA ILE A 260 -24.68 -20.61 -2.55
C ILE A 260 -26.03 -20.52 -3.26
N ALA A 261 -26.86 -19.57 -2.82
CA ALA A 261 -28.26 -19.42 -3.19
C ALA A 261 -28.50 -19.37 -4.71
N GLN A 262 -29.61 -19.97 -5.15
CA GLN A 262 -30.00 -20.11 -6.55
C GLN A 262 -30.16 -18.75 -7.25
N GLY A 263 -29.11 -18.33 -7.97
CA GLY A 263 -29.21 -17.50 -9.17
C GLY A 263 -29.32 -18.44 -10.37
N GLY A 264 -30.32 -18.24 -11.23
CA GLY A 264 -30.62 -19.12 -12.37
C GLY A 264 -29.39 -19.39 -13.24
N ALA A 265 -29.21 -20.65 -13.63
CA ALA A 265 -28.14 -21.09 -14.52
C ALA A 265 -28.14 -20.26 -15.82
N PRO A 266 -26.95 -19.89 -16.36
CA PRO A 266 -26.86 -19.23 -17.65
C PRO A 266 -27.41 -20.17 -18.71
N GLN A 267 -28.49 -19.75 -19.38
CA GLN A 267 -29.01 -20.48 -20.53
C GLN A 267 -27.95 -20.42 -21.62
N VAL A 268 -27.42 -21.58 -21.99
CA VAL A 268 -26.70 -21.76 -23.26
C VAL A 268 -27.65 -21.26 -24.34
N VAL A 269 -27.27 -20.18 -25.03
CA VAL A 269 -28.05 -19.66 -26.16
C VAL A 269 -27.97 -20.68 -27.28
N ASN A 270 -28.89 -21.66 -27.25
CA ASN A 270 -29.19 -22.46 -28.43
C ASN A 270 -29.64 -21.48 -29.50
N MET A 271 -28.86 -21.35 -30.57
CA MET A 271 -29.31 -20.64 -31.78
C MET A 271 -30.66 -21.23 -32.16
N ARG A 272 -31.72 -20.42 -32.06
CA ARG A 272 -33.04 -20.83 -32.54
C ARG A 272 -32.94 -21.10 -34.06
N PRO A 273 -33.68 -22.09 -34.59
CA PRO A 273 -33.70 -22.33 -36.03
C PRO A 273 -34.16 -21.06 -36.78
N ALA A 274 -33.64 -20.88 -37.99
CA ALA A 274 -34.00 -19.77 -38.86
C ALA A 274 -35.52 -19.68 -39.04
N GLY A 275 -36.12 -18.55 -38.63
CA GLY A 275 -37.57 -18.29 -38.77
C GLY A 275 -38.27 -17.65 -37.57
N ASP A 276 -37.59 -17.46 -36.44
CA ASP A 276 -38.18 -16.96 -35.18
C ASP A 276 -37.73 -15.52 -34.85
N TYR A 277 -37.48 -14.72 -35.89
CA TYR A 277 -37.11 -13.31 -35.80
C TYR A 277 -38.26 -12.46 -36.34
N ASP A 278 -38.53 -11.32 -35.71
CA ASP A 278 -39.61 -10.44 -36.15
C ASP A 278 -39.20 -9.60 -37.36
N LEU A 279 -37.92 -9.19 -37.41
CA LEU A 279 -37.35 -8.35 -38.47
C LEU A 279 -35.93 -8.83 -38.82
N ILE A 280 -35.56 -8.75 -40.11
CA ILE A 280 -34.23 -9.07 -40.63
C ILE A 280 -33.60 -7.83 -41.28
N VAL A 281 -32.35 -7.53 -40.92
CA VAL A 281 -31.54 -6.47 -41.52
C VAL A 281 -30.44 -7.08 -42.39
N SER A 282 -30.33 -6.63 -43.64
CA SER A 282 -29.29 -7.07 -44.57
C SER A 282 -28.88 -6.00 -45.56
N LYS A 283 -27.57 -5.71 -45.63
CA LYS A 283 -27.01 -4.85 -46.69
C LYS A 283 -27.08 -5.44 -48.10
N SER A 284 -27.33 -6.75 -48.23
CA SER A 284 -27.50 -7.39 -49.54
C SER A 284 -28.87 -7.12 -50.17
N GLY A 285 -29.78 -6.46 -49.44
CA GLY A 285 -31.16 -6.20 -49.87
C GLY A 285 -32.10 -7.40 -49.70
N LEU A 286 -31.63 -8.48 -49.06
CA LEU A 286 -32.41 -9.70 -48.80
C LEU A 286 -33.17 -9.69 -47.46
N GLY A 287 -33.04 -8.62 -46.67
CA GLY A 287 -33.75 -8.44 -45.40
C GLY A 287 -34.95 -7.49 -45.52
N ASP A 288 -35.75 -7.37 -44.46
CA ASP A 288 -36.86 -6.41 -44.36
C ASP A 288 -36.37 -4.96 -44.38
N PHE A 289 -35.14 -4.74 -43.90
CA PHE A 289 -34.46 -3.44 -43.88
C PHE A 289 -33.00 -3.57 -44.33
N ASP A 290 -32.44 -2.49 -44.87
CA ASP A 290 -31.03 -2.36 -45.27
C ASP A 290 -30.15 -1.67 -44.21
N THR A 291 -30.78 -1.04 -43.21
CA THR A 291 -30.18 -0.34 -42.08
C THR A 291 -30.75 -0.85 -40.75
N ILE A 292 -29.94 -0.81 -39.70
CA ILE A 292 -30.35 -1.27 -38.37
C ILE A 292 -31.28 -0.25 -37.73
N GLU A 293 -31.01 1.04 -37.92
CA GLU A 293 -31.83 2.13 -37.39
C GLU A 293 -33.29 2.06 -37.90
N ALA A 294 -33.49 1.78 -39.19
CA ALA A 294 -34.85 1.64 -39.74
C ALA A 294 -35.62 0.48 -39.10
N ALA A 295 -34.96 -0.67 -38.90
CA ALA A 295 -35.56 -1.82 -38.22
C ALA A 295 -35.89 -1.52 -36.76
N VAL A 296 -34.98 -0.88 -36.01
CA VAL A 296 -35.21 -0.46 -34.62
C VAL A 296 -36.39 0.50 -34.51
N ASN A 297 -36.51 1.45 -35.45
CA ASN A 297 -37.60 2.42 -35.45
C ASN A 297 -38.97 1.80 -35.77
N ALA A 298 -38.99 0.78 -36.64
CA ALA A 298 -40.19 0.04 -37.02
C ALA A 298 -40.60 -1.04 -36.00
N ALA A 299 -39.66 -1.54 -35.21
CA ALA A 299 -39.89 -2.60 -34.24
C ALA A 299 -40.91 -2.23 -33.16
N LEU A 300 -41.79 -3.18 -32.86
CA LEU A 300 -42.66 -3.17 -31.70
C LEU A 300 -41.86 -3.55 -30.44
N PRO A 301 -42.29 -3.09 -29.24
CA PRO A 301 -41.66 -3.49 -28.00
C PRO A 301 -41.64 -5.02 -27.83
N GLY A 302 -40.45 -5.56 -27.55
CA GLY A 302 -40.19 -7.00 -27.40
C GLY A 302 -39.69 -7.68 -28.68
N ASN A 303 -39.68 -6.99 -29.83
CA ASN A 303 -39.25 -7.62 -31.08
C ASN A 303 -37.77 -8.03 -31.08
N ILE A 304 -37.49 -9.10 -31.81
CA ILE A 304 -36.16 -9.62 -32.08
C ILE A 304 -35.75 -9.28 -33.52
N ILE A 305 -34.69 -8.51 -33.66
CA ILE A 305 -34.12 -8.05 -34.92
C ILE A 305 -32.84 -8.84 -35.19
N MET A 306 -32.84 -9.64 -36.26
CA MET A 306 -31.65 -10.34 -36.74
C MET A 306 -30.88 -9.44 -37.71
N VAL A 307 -29.58 -9.27 -37.50
CA VAL A 307 -28.72 -8.44 -38.34
C VAL A 307 -27.67 -9.30 -39.01
N GLN A 308 -27.69 -9.34 -40.35
CA GLN A 308 -26.70 -10.09 -41.13
C GLN A 308 -25.33 -9.40 -41.15
N ALA A 309 -24.28 -10.20 -41.35
CA ALA A 309 -22.90 -9.72 -41.43
C ALA A 309 -22.75 -8.55 -42.41
N GLY A 310 -21.99 -7.53 -41.99
CA GLY A 310 -21.83 -6.29 -42.74
C GLY A 310 -21.30 -5.15 -41.88
N VAL A 311 -20.87 -4.08 -42.55
CA VAL A 311 -20.43 -2.83 -41.89
C VAL A 311 -21.58 -1.84 -41.96
N TYR A 312 -22.15 -1.48 -40.82
CA TYR A 312 -23.26 -0.53 -40.66
C TYR A 312 -22.71 0.77 -40.08
N ASN A 313 -22.72 1.84 -40.87
CA ASN A 313 -22.22 3.16 -40.46
C ASN A 313 -23.40 3.98 -39.92
N GLU A 314 -23.78 3.73 -38.67
CA GLU A 314 -25.04 4.21 -38.09
C GLU A 314 -24.84 4.55 -36.60
N SER A 315 -25.72 5.39 -36.07
CA SER A 315 -25.83 5.67 -34.63
C SER A 315 -27.22 5.26 -34.16
N LEU A 316 -27.30 4.26 -33.29
CA LEU A 316 -28.57 3.65 -32.92
C LEU A 316 -29.11 4.25 -31.64
N LEU A 317 -30.33 4.80 -31.71
CA LEU A 317 -31.06 5.33 -30.56
C LEU A 317 -32.17 4.36 -30.13
N ILE A 318 -31.95 3.62 -29.05
CA ILE A 318 -32.90 2.60 -28.56
C ILE A 318 -33.89 3.24 -27.58
N ARG A 319 -35.11 3.50 -28.05
CA ARG A 319 -36.21 4.09 -27.23
C ARG A 319 -37.26 3.09 -26.78
N ARG A 320 -37.17 1.84 -27.22
CA ARG A 320 -38.15 0.77 -26.94
C ARG A 320 -37.41 -0.52 -26.63
N ASN A 321 -38.08 -1.41 -25.91
CA ASN A 321 -37.56 -2.73 -25.61
C ASN A 321 -37.37 -3.53 -26.90
N VAL A 322 -36.15 -3.88 -27.29
CA VAL A 322 -35.84 -4.69 -28.48
C VAL A 322 -34.64 -5.59 -28.23
N THR A 323 -34.54 -6.68 -29.00
CA THR A 323 -33.36 -7.55 -29.02
C THR A 323 -32.67 -7.44 -30.37
N LEU A 324 -31.36 -7.17 -30.38
CA LEU A 324 -30.52 -7.16 -31.57
C LEU A 324 -29.61 -8.39 -31.55
N LEU A 325 -29.70 -9.22 -32.59
CA LEU A 325 -28.91 -10.43 -32.70
C LEU A 325 -28.07 -10.41 -33.97
N ALA A 326 -26.75 -10.50 -33.84
CA ALA A 326 -25.85 -10.60 -34.97
C ALA A 326 -25.85 -12.03 -35.53
N ASP A 327 -26.09 -12.17 -36.84
CA ASP A 327 -25.85 -13.41 -37.56
C ASP A 327 -24.36 -13.57 -37.82
N LEU A 328 -23.71 -14.38 -36.97
CA LEU A 328 -22.29 -14.66 -37.07
C LEU A 328 -21.97 -15.81 -38.05
N SER A 329 -22.97 -16.42 -38.69
CA SER A 329 -22.76 -17.55 -39.60
C SER A 329 -22.02 -17.15 -40.88
N SER A 330 -22.16 -15.89 -41.29
CA SER A 330 -21.66 -15.35 -42.57
C SER A 330 -20.54 -14.32 -42.41
N GLY A 331 -20.20 -13.91 -41.18
CA GLY A 331 -19.15 -12.93 -40.91
C GLY A 331 -19.43 -12.11 -39.64
N GLN A 332 -18.79 -10.95 -39.53
CA GLN A 332 -19.00 -10.03 -38.41
C GLN A 332 -20.06 -8.97 -38.75
N VAL A 333 -20.85 -8.60 -37.74
CA VAL A 333 -21.68 -7.39 -37.78
C VAL A 333 -20.89 -6.27 -37.11
N ILE A 334 -20.49 -5.28 -37.90
CA ILE A 334 -19.70 -4.14 -37.44
C ILE A 334 -20.60 -2.90 -37.43
N LEU A 335 -20.89 -2.37 -36.25
CA LEU A 335 -21.53 -1.07 -36.07
C LEU A 335 -20.43 -0.01 -35.91
N ASN A 336 -20.37 0.91 -36.85
CA ASN A 336 -19.33 1.93 -36.95
C ASN A 336 -19.96 3.33 -36.85
N SER A 337 -19.37 4.23 -36.07
CA SER A 337 -19.86 5.60 -35.90
C SER A 337 -18.73 6.60 -35.68
N ASP A 338 -18.93 7.85 -36.09
CA ASP A 338 -18.08 9.01 -35.74
C ASP A 338 -18.48 9.68 -34.41
N GLY A 339 -19.55 9.20 -33.78
CA GLY A 339 -20.00 9.55 -32.45
C GLY A 339 -20.26 8.31 -31.59
N SER A 340 -21.44 8.24 -30.97
CA SER A 340 -21.87 7.05 -30.23
C SER A 340 -22.48 6.03 -31.18
N CYS A 341 -22.01 4.78 -31.15
CA CYS A 341 -22.66 3.69 -31.88
C CYS A 341 -24.04 3.38 -31.30
N LEU A 342 -24.18 3.44 -29.97
CA LEU A 342 -25.40 3.07 -29.28
C LEU A 342 -25.75 4.06 -28.18
N ASP A 343 -26.96 4.60 -28.23
CA ASP A 343 -27.59 5.38 -27.17
C ASP A 343 -28.86 4.66 -26.68
N VAL A 344 -28.80 4.13 -25.46
CA VAL A 344 -29.83 3.28 -24.86
C VAL A 344 -30.68 4.09 -23.88
N GLN A 345 -31.97 4.21 -24.20
CA GLN A 345 -32.98 4.90 -23.39
C GLN A 345 -34.13 3.98 -22.94
N ALA A 346 -34.06 2.69 -23.27
CA ALA A 346 -34.98 1.63 -22.88
C ALA A 346 -34.23 0.29 -22.76
N ASP A 347 -34.86 -0.74 -22.23
CA ASP A 347 -34.22 -2.07 -22.10
C ASP A 347 -33.79 -2.60 -23.47
N VAL A 348 -32.62 -3.20 -23.57
CA VAL A 348 -32.11 -3.76 -24.83
C VAL A 348 -31.21 -4.96 -24.57
N SER A 349 -31.31 -5.98 -25.42
CA SER A 349 -30.35 -7.08 -25.47
C SER A 349 -29.63 -7.07 -26.80
N ILE A 350 -28.29 -7.11 -26.78
CA ILE A 350 -27.45 -7.05 -27.98
C ILE A 350 -26.44 -8.19 -27.91
N THR A 351 -26.39 -8.99 -28.97
CA THR A 351 -25.55 -10.20 -29.00
C THR A 351 -24.67 -10.24 -30.24
N GLY A 352 -23.35 -10.39 -30.04
CA GLY A 352 -22.37 -10.69 -31.09
C GLY A 352 -21.93 -9.50 -31.96
N PHE A 353 -22.21 -8.26 -31.55
CA PHE A 353 -21.85 -7.08 -32.33
C PHE A 353 -20.39 -6.66 -32.08
N THR A 354 -19.71 -6.25 -33.16
CA THR A 354 -18.49 -5.46 -33.07
C THR A 354 -18.85 -3.99 -33.21
N MET A 355 -18.53 -3.18 -32.21
CA MET A 355 -18.78 -1.74 -32.20
C MET A 355 -17.45 -1.00 -32.26
N GLN A 356 -17.34 -0.08 -33.21
CA GLN A 356 -16.11 0.67 -33.44
C GLN A 356 -16.40 2.15 -33.64
N ALA A 357 -15.62 2.99 -32.97
CA ALA A 357 -15.60 4.41 -33.28
C ALA A 357 -14.49 4.70 -34.30
N TYR A 358 -14.75 5.62 -35.22
CA TYR A 358 -13.75 6.18 -36.13
C TYR A 358 -13.87 7.70 -36.11
N THR A 359 -12.78 8.41 -35.85
CA THR A 359 -12.79 9.87 -35.98
C THR A 359 -11.48 10.37 -36.59
N ASP A 360 -11.61 11.31 -37.51
CA ASP A 360 -10.50 12.13 -38.03
C ASP A 360 -10.28 13.40 -37.18
N ALA A 361 -11.10 13.61 -36.14
CA ALA A 361 -11.08 14.81 -35.31
C ALA A 361 -10.01 14.74 -34.22
N VAL A 362 -9.46 15.92 -33.88
CA VAL A 362 -8.47 16.10 -32.81
C VAL A 362 -9.10 15.96 -31.41
N ALA A 363 -10.42 16.14 -31.29
CA ALA A 363 -11.16 16.03 -30.04
C ALA A 363 -11.55 14.57 -29.76
N THR A 364 -11.43 14.13 -28.51
CA THR A 364 -11.88 12.79 -28.09
C THR A 364 -13.39 12.63 -28.35
N PRO A 365 -13.81 11.62 -29.13
CA PRO A 365 -15.21 11.45 -29.46
C PRO A 365 -15.98 10.90 -28.25
N ALA A 366 -17.31 10.99 -28.33
CA ALA A 366 -18.24 10.54 -27.28
C ALA A 366 -18.07 9.05 -26.95
N SER A 367 -18.70 8.61 -25.85
CA SER A 367 -18.69 7.21 -25.44
C SER A 367 -19.36 6.33 -26.50
N LEU A 368 -18.78 5.16 -26.77
CA LEU A 368 -19.20 4.27 -27.87
C LEU A 368 -20.60 3.68 -27.60
N VAL A 369 -20.81 3.18 -26.38
CA VAL A 369 -22.12 2.76 -25.86
C VAL A 369 -22.49 3.65 -24.69
N ARG A 370 -23.67 4.30 -24.77
CA ARG A 370 -24.22 5.15 -23.72
C ARG A 370 -25.51 4.54 -23.21
N VAL A 371 -25.55 4.16 -21.95
CA VAL A 371 -26.75 3.65 -21.28
C VAL A 371 -27.34 4.76 -20.44
N GLN A 372 -28.22 5.55 -21.03
CA GLN A 372 -28.83 6.71 -20.39
C GLN A 372 -30.00 6.31 -19.47
N ARG A 373 -30.79 5.31 -19.89
CA ARG A 373 -31.93 4.75 -19.14
C ARG A 373 -32.14 3.28 -19.47
N GLY A 374 -32.79 2.54 -18.57
CA GLY A 374 -33.12 1.13 -18.76
C GLY A 374 -31.93 0.20 -18.51
N ARG A 375 -32.07 -1.04 -18.98
CA ARG A 375 -31.08 -2.11 -18.83
C ARG A 375 -30.50 -2.49 -20.19
N ALA A 376 -29.19 -2.34 -20.35
CA ALA A 376 -28.48 -2.82 -21.53
C ALA A 376 -27.80 -4.15 -21.24
N MET A 377 -28.16 -5.21 -21.96
CA MET A 377 -27.47 -6.50 -21.93
C MET A 377 -26.60 -6.63 -23.18
N LEU A 378 -25.29 -6.71 -22.99
CA LEU A 378 -24.29 -6.89 -24.04
C LEU A 378 -23.69 -8.28 -23.89
N LEU A 379 -23.88 -9.15 -24.89
CA LEU A 379 -23.40 -10.54 -24.86
C LEU A 379 -22.46 -10.81 -26.03
N GLY A 380 -21.23 -11.23 -25.73
CA GLY A 380 -20.24 -11.55 -26.77
C GLY A 380 -19.90 -10.37 -27.68
N CYS A 381 -20.06 -9.14 -27.20
CA CYS A 381 -19.80 -7.93 -27.97
C CYS A 381 -18.32 -7.54 -27.89
N SER A 382 -17.81 -6.97 -28.99
CA SER A 382 -16.45 -6.45 -29.08
C SER A 382 -16.49 -4.95 -29.28
N MET A 383 -15.82 -4.17 -28.43
CA MET A 383 -15.91 -2.71 -28.39
C MET A 383 -14.52 -2.09 -28.39
N GLY A 384 -14.25 -1.17 -29.31
CA GLY A 384 -12.95 -0.50 -29.38
C GLY A 384 -12.89 0.71 -30.30
N GLY A 385 -11.76 1.40 -30.30
CA GLY A 385 -11.53 2.62 -31.08
C GLY A 385 -11.40 3.87 -30.23
N PRO A 386 -11.07 5.03 -30.84
CA PRO A 386 -11.02 6.31 -30.15
C PRO A 386 -12.40 6.66 -29.58
N CYS A 387 -12.53 6.76 -28.27
CA CYS A 387 -13.74 7.14 -27.53
C CYS A 387 -13.37 7.63 -26.11
N SER A 388 -14.25 8.42 -25.49
CA SER A 388 -14.10 8.82 -24.07
C SER A 388 -14.35 7.65 -23.11
N ALA A 389 -15.28 6.76 -23.44
CA ALA A 389 -15.47 5.48 -22.78
C ALA A 389 -16.03 4.45 -23.77
N ALA A 390 -15.66 3.17 -23.64
CA ALA A 390 -16.27 2.14 -24.48
C ALA A 390 -17.73 1.88 -24.06
N VAL A 391 -18.00 1.84 -22.75
CA VAL A 391 -19.35 1.80 -22.19
C VAL A 391 -19.47 2.84 -21.09
N GLU A 392 -20.47 3.71 -21.20
CA GLU A 392 -20.83 4.71 -20.18
C GLU A 392 -22.24 4.45 -19.67
N VAL A 393 -22.41 4.29 -18.36
CA VAL A 393 -23.71 4.06 -17.72
C VAL A 393 -24.08 5.26 -16.85
N PHE A 394 -25.23 5.87 -17.15
CA PHE A 394 -25.73 7.03 -16.43
C PHE A 394 -26.53 6.63 -15.17
N GLY A 395 -26.76 7.62 -14.30
CA GLY A 395 -27.49 7.41 -13.05
C GLY A 395 -28.90 6.83 -13.25
N GLY A 396 -29.22 5.77 -12.51
CA GLY A 396 -30.50 5.05 -12.61
C GLY A 396 -30.60 4.06 -13.78
N ALA A 397 -29.56 3.94 -14.62
CA ALA A 397 -29.45 2.91 -15.64
C ALA A 397 -28.54 1.76 -15.20
N SER A 398 -28.62 0.63 -15.88
CA SER A 398 -27.73 -0.52 -15.61
C SER A 398 -27.24 -1.20 -16.88
N ALA A 399 -25.99 -1.69 -16.87
CA ALA A 399 -25.44 -2.51 -17.95
C ALA A 399 -25.00 -3.89 -17.46
N THR A 400 -25.26 -4.92 -18.24
CA THR A 400 -24.72 -6.27 -18.03
C THR A 400 -23.84 -6.61 -19.23
N LEU A 401 -22.56 -6.87 -18.97
CA LEU A 401 -21.59 -7.29 -19.97
C LEU A 401 -21.25 -8.76 -19.69
N ASP A 402 -21.55 -9.64 -20.64
CA ASP A 402 -21.24 -11.07 -20.57
C ASP A 402 -20.32 -11.45 -21.74
N THR A 403 -19.16 -12.02 -21.43
CA THR A 403 -18.19 -12.53 -22.42
C THR A 403 -17.80 -11.46 -23.46
N CYS A 404 -17.79 -10.19 -23.04
CA CYS A 404 -17.48 -9.06 -23.89
C CYS A 404 -15.99 -8.73 -23.87
N THR A 405 -15.49 -8.14 -24.97
CA THR A 405 -14.11 -7.64 -25.06
C THR A 405 -14.11 -6.14 -25.31
N ILE A 406 -13.49 -5.38 -24.40
CA ILE A 406 -13.21 -3.95 -24.56
C ILE A 406 -11.72 -3.79 -24.81
N PHE A 407 -11.33 -3.15 -25.91
CA PHE A 407 -9.93 -3.02 -26.30
C PHE A 407 -9.61 -1.66 -26.94
N LYS A 408 -8.40 -1.13 -26.68
CA LYS A 408 -7.87 0.07 -27.34
C LYS A 408 -8.80 1.30 -27.28
N SER A 409 -9.51 1.48 -26.17
CA SER A 409 -10.25 2.72 -25.92
C SER A 409 -9.27 3.84 -25.57
N SER A 410 -9.46 5.03 -26.15
CA SER A 410 -8.66 6.22 -25.81
C SER A 410 -9.01 6.82 -24.44
N GLY A 411 -10.09 6.37 -23.81
CA GLY A 411 -10.50 6.79 -22.48
C GLY A 411 -10.69 5.58 -21.55
N CYS A 412 -11.78 5.56 -20.79
CA CYS A 412 -12.10 4.47 -19.88
C CYS A 412 -12.69 3.24 -20.62
N GLY A 413 -12.49 2.04 -20.09
CA GLY A 413 -13.18 0.86 -20.60
C GLY A 413 -14.68 0.91 -20.29
N LEU A 414 -14.99 0.87 -19.00
CA LEU A 414 -16.33 1.03 -18.45
C LEU A 414 -16.35 2.21 -17.49
N LEU A 415 -17.24 3.18 -17.73
CA LEU A 415 -17.45 4.36 -16.91
C LEU A 415 -18.86 4.33 -16.32
N LEU A 416 -18.97 4.19 -15.00
CA LEU A 416 -20.22 4.39 -14.29
C LEU A 416 -20.26 5.83 -13.79
N ARG A 417 -21.22 6.60 -14.29
CA ARG A 417 -21.56 7.93 -13.78
C ARG A 417 -22.25 7.80 -12.42
N PRO A 418 -22.53 8.89 -11.69
CA PRO A 418 -23.07 8.78 -10.35
C PRO A 418 -24.40 8.03 -10.38
N ASP A 419 -24.58 7.11 -9.42
CA ASP A 419 -25.75 6.22 -9.32
C ASP A 419 -25.95 5.23 -10.49
N GLY A 420 -24.93 5.04 -11.35
CA GLY A 420 -24.92 4.03 -12.41
C GLY A 420 -24.56 2.63 -11.88
N ALA A 421 -25.10 1.58 -12.49
CA ALA A 421 -24.84 0.20 -12.08
C ALA A 421 -24.32 -0.67 -13.23
N ALA A 422 -23.43 -1.62 -12.94
CA ALA A 422 -23.03 -2.63 -13.91
C ALA A 422 -22.74 -4.02 -13.33
N GLN A 423 -22.93 -5.03 -14.16
CA GLN A 423 -22.50 -6.40 -13.94
C GLN A 423 -21.60 -6.83 -15.08
N VAL A 424 -20.45 -7.40 -14.77
CA VAL A 424 -19.43 -7.80 -15.73
C VAL A 424 -19.05 -9.25 -15.47
N GLU A 425 -19.28 -10.12 -16.44
CA GLU A 425 -19.08 -11.56 -16.32
C GLU A 425 -18.21 -12.06 -17.48
N GLY A 426 -17.13 -12.79 -17.19
CA GLY A 426 -16.31 -13.41 -18.23
C GLY A 426 -15.69 -12.43 -19.24
N CYS A 427 -15.55 -11.16 -18.88
CA CYS A 427 -15.14 -10.11 -19.81
C CYS A 427 -13.62 -9.91 -19.82
N ARG A 428 -13.13 -9.31 -20.91
CA ARG A 428 -11.75 -8.82 -21.01
C ARG A 428 -11.73 -7.33 -21.33
N ILE A 429 -11.15 -6.53 -20.44
CA ILE A 429 -10.95 -5.09 -20.65
C ILE A 429 -9.44 -4.84 -20.70
N GLN A 430 -8.94 -4.40 -21.85
CA GLN A 430 -7.50 -4.30 -22.07
C GLN A 430 -7.07 -3.06 -22.85
N ARG A 431 -5.86 -2.58 -22.57
CA ARG A 431 -5.19 -1.52 -23.36
C ARG A 431 -6.05 -0.26 -23.51
N THR A 432 -6.75 0.14 -22.46
CA THR A 432 -7.40 1.46 -22.41
C THR A 432 -6.36 2.52 -22.05
N SER A 433 -6.49 3.76 -22.54
CA SER A 433 -5.55 4.82 -22.18
C SER A 433 -5.78 5.34 -20.75
N GLU A 434 -7.01 5.26 -20.24
CA GLU A 434 -7.35 5.57 -18.85
C GLU A 434 -7.62 4.29 -18.04
N SER A 435 -8.55 4.34 -17.08
CA SER A 435 -8.87 3.21 -16.23
C SER A 435 -9.69 2.14 -16.96
N ALA A 436 -9.49 0.86 -16.63
CA ALA A 436 -10.32 -0.19 -17.21
C ALA A 436 -11.78 -0.06 -16.73
N VAL A 437 -11.96 0.21 -15.44
CA VAL A 437 -13.25 0.54 -14.81
C VAL A 437 -13.11 1.81 -13.98
N MET A 438 -13.99 2.77 -14.20
CA MET A 438 -14.16 3.96 -13.37
C MET A 438 -15.57 3.96 -12.78
N VAL A 439 -15.65 4.05 -11.46
CA VAL A 439 -16.92 4.14 -10.72
C VAL A 439 -16.98 5.50 -10.02
N GLU A 440 -17.76 6.42 -10.60
CA GLU A 440 -18.06 7.72 -10.01
C GLU A 440 -18.99 7.56 -8.78
N PRO A 441 -19.23 8.63 -7.99
CA PRO A 441 -19.82 8.50 -6.67
C PRO A 441 -21.17 7.77 -6.64
N ARG A 442 -21.37 6.89 -5.64
CA ARG A 442 -22.56 6.02 -5.48
C ARG A 442 -22.79 4.99 -6.60
N GLY A 443 -21.90 4.89 -7.58
CA GLY A 443 -21.94 3.85 -8.60
C GLY A 443 -21.72 2.45 -7.99
N ARG A 444 -22.27 1.42 -8.63
CA ARG A 444 -22.19 0.03 -8.15
C ARG A 444 -21.77 -0.92 -9.25
N ILE A 445 -20.76 -1.73 -9.00
CA ILE A 445 -20.31 -2.72 -9.96
C ILE A 445 -20.05 -4.08 -9.32
N THR A 446 -20.44 -5.14 -10.02
CA THR A 446 -20.01 -6.50 -9.75
C THR A 446 -19.24 -7.03 -10.95
N ILE A 447 -18.04 -7.57 -10.72
CA ILE A 447 -17.17 -8.12 -11.75
C ILE A 447 -16.83 -9.55 -11.34
N ASN A 448 -17.11 -10.53 -12.21
CA ASN A 448 -16.73 -11.91 -11.93
C ASN A 448 -15.94 -12.50 -13.11
N ARG A 449 -14.95 -13.34 -12.77
CA ARG A 449 -14.21 -14.18 -13.74
C ARG A 449 -13.70 -13.39 -14.95
N SER A 450 -13.23 -12.17 -14.71
CA SER A 450 -12.89 -11.22 -15.75
C SER A 450 -11.43 -10.79 -15.66
N VAL A 451 -10.89 -10.35 -16.80
CA VAL A 451 -9.49 -9.91 -16.94
C VAL A 451 -9.45 -8.43 -17.28
N LEU A 452 -8.81 -7.65 -16.42
CA LEU A 452 -8.57 -6.22 -16.57
C LEU A 452 -7.05 -6.06 -16.68
N GLU A 453 -6.54 -5.74 -17.87
CA GLU A 453 -5.08 -5.78 -18.08
C GLU A 453 -4.50 -4.65 -18.92
N LYS A 454 -3.28 -4.25 -18.58
CA LYS A 454 -2.43 -3.37 -19.42
C LYS A 454 -3.08 -2.02 -19.76
N CYS A 455 -3.81 -1.42 -18.82
CA CYS A 455 -4.44 -0.11 -18.99
C CYS A 455 -3.57 1.05 -18.51
N GLY A 456 -3.74 2.21 -19.14
CA GLY A 456 -2.90 3.39 -18.99
C GLY A 456 -3.11 4.18 -17.68
N HIS A 457 -4.12 3.84 -16.89
CA HIS A 457 -4.32 4.34 -15.52
C HIS A 457 -4.44 3.20 -14.50
N SER A 458 -5.61 3.04 -13.85
CA SER A 458 -5.90 1.99 -12.87
C SER A 458 -6.74 0.88 -13.49
N GLY A 459 -6.69 -0.33 -12.93
CA GLY A 459 -7.64 -1.38 -13.32
C GLY A 459 -9.04 -1.01 -12.85
N ILE A 460 -9.19 -0.74 -11.56
CA ILE A 460 -10.44 -0.24 -10.97
C ILE A 460 -10.15 1.04 -10.22
N GLN A 461 -10.89 2.10 -10.54
CA GLN A 461 -10.94 3.31 -9.74
C GLN A 461 -12.36 3.54 -9.21
N ALA A 462 -12.49 3.75 -7.91
CA ALA A 462 -13.77 4.00 -7.26
C ALA A 462 -13.73 5.28 -6.41
N GLU A 463 -14.77 6.09 -6.54
CA GLU A 463 -14.93 7.36 -5.82
C GLU A 463 -15.84 7.25 -4.59
N ALA A 464 -16.29 8.38 -4.05
CA ALA A 464 -17.06 8.44 -2.81
C ALA A 464 -18.34 7.60 -2.87
N ASP A 465 -18.57 6.79 -1.83
CA ASP A 465 -19.74 5.90 -1.69
C ASP A 465 -19.91 4.89 -2.84
N ALA A 466 -18.92 4.71 -3.71
CA ALA A 466 -18.93 3.70 -4.74
C ALA A 466 -18.79 2.30 -4.10
N ILE A 467 -19.44 1.30 -4.71
CA ILE A 467 -19.40 -0.10 -4.26
C ILE A 467 -18.85 -0.95 -5.39
N VAL A 468 -17.74 -1.63 -5.13
CA VAL A 468 -17.12 -2.57 -6.06
C VAL A 468 -17.13 -3.96 -5.45
N VAL A 469 -17.62 -4.95 -6.17
CA VAL A 469 -17.48 -6.36 -5.81
C VAL A 469 -16.77 -7.06 -6.96
N ALA A 470 -15.65 -7.73 -6.69
CA ALA A 470 -14.90 -8.45 -7.71
C ALA A 470 -14.56 -9.87 -7.24
N ASN A 471 -14.92 -10.88 -8.03
CA ASN A 471 -14.71 -12.29 -7.69
C ASN A 471 -13.94 -12.99 -8.81
N GLU A 472 -12.90 -13.74 -8.45
CA GLU A 472 -12.11 -14.53 -9.42
C GLU A 472 -11.55 -13.69 -10.58
N CYS A 473 -11.14 -12.45 -10.32
CA CYS A 473 -10.67 -11.51 -11.35
C CYS A 473 -9.15 -11.43 -11.42
N GLU A 474 -8.62 -11.14 -12.60
CA GLU A 474 -7.23 -10.76 -12.81
C GLU A 474 -7.15 -9.26 -13.14
N ILE A 475 -6.45 -8.49 -12.31
CA ILE A 475 -6.33 -7.02 -12.42
C ILE A 475 -4.83 -6.67 -12.47
N THR A 476 -4.26 -6.66 -13.69
CA THR A 476 -2.80 -6.70 -13.86
C THR A 476 -2.21 -5.71 -14.86
N GLY A 477 -0.95 -5.30 -14.61
CA GLY A 477 -0.14 -4.61 -15.63
C GLY A 477 -0.53 -3.15 -15.87
N HIS A 478 -1.14 -2.48 -14.90
CA HIS A 478 -1.60 -1.09 -15.03
C HIS A 478 -0.50 -0.06 -14.80
N ASN A 479 -0.61 1.13 -15.42
CA ASN A 479 0.40 2.20 -15.28
C ASN A 479 0.32 2.97 -13.95
N ARG A 480 -0.77 2.81 -13.19
CA ARG A 480 -0.93 3.31 -11.82
C ARG A 480 -1.30 2.16 -10.88
N ALA A 481 -1.99 2.46 -9.78
CA ALA A 481 -2.46 1.45 -8.85
C ALA A 481 -3.44 0.50 -9.56
N CYS A 482 -3.33 -0.80 -9.35
CA CYS A 482 -4.25 -1.75 -9.98
C CYS A 482 -5.69 -1.54 -9.47
N VAL A 483 -5.84 -1.31 -8.17
CA VAL A 483 -7.08 -0.88 -7.53
C VAL A 483 -6.84 0.44 -6.80
N PHE A 484 -7.70 1.44 -7.04
CA PHE A 484 -7.65 2.72 -6.34
C PHE A 484 -9.02 3.11 -5.79
N LEU A 485 -9.13 3.17 -4.46
CA LEU A 485 -10.35 3.59 -3.75
C LEU A 485 -10.11 4.94 -3.08
N LYS A 486 -11.05 5.88 -3.29
CA LYS A 486 -11.00 7.23 -2.71
C LYS A 486 -12.22 7.51 -1.85
N SER A 487 -12.05 8.40 -0.87
CA SER A 487 -13.13 8.90 -0.02
C SER A 487 -13.88 7.73 0.63
N THR A 488 -15.19 7.78 0.79
CA THR A 488 -16.00 6.76 1.46
C THR A 488 -16.33 5.52 0.61
N GLY A 489 -15.59 5.27 -0.48
CA GLY A 489 -15.79 4.08 -1.32
C GLY A 489 -15.52 2.77 -0.58
N SER A 490 -16.15 1.69 -1.04
CA SER A 490 -15.97 0.33 -0.50
C SER A 490 -15.73 -0.67 -1.63
N ALA A 491 -14.85 -1.64 -1.39
CA ALA A 491 -14.63 -2.73 -2.32
C ALA A 491 -14.40 -4.06 -1.63
N ASP A 492 -15.03 -5.12 -2.14
CA ASP A 492 -14.87 -6.49 -1.70
C ASP A 492 -14.28 -7.32 -2.84
N PHE A 493 -13.13 -7.95 -2.59
CA PHE A 493 -12.46 -8.83 -3.53
C PHE A 493 -12.39 -10.26 -2.97
N ASP A 494 -12.82 -11.24 -3.75
CA ASP A 494 -12.68 -12.66 -3.43
C ASP A 494 -11.92 -13.39 -4.56
N ALA A 495 -10.94 -14.21 -4.18
CA ALA A 495 -10.14 -15.02 -5.09
C ALA A 495 -9.51 -14.25 -6.26
N CYS A 496 -9.14 -12.99 -6.05
CA CYS A 496 -8.60 -12.11 -7.10
C CYS A 496 -7.06 -12.10 -7.15
N GLN A 497 -6.52 -11.90 -8.34
CA GLN A 497 -5.09 -11.65 -8.58
C GLN A 497 -4.91 -10.18 -8.97
N ILE A 498 -4.16 -9.43 -8.17
CA ILE A 498 -3.97 -7.98 -8.30
C ILE A 498 -2.47 -7.70 -8.36
N GLY A 499 -1.94 -7.14 -9.46
CA GLY A 499 -0.49 -7.04 -9.53
C GLY A 499 0.14 -6.55 -10.82
N GLY A 500 1.47 -6.61 -10.88
CA GLY A 500 2.26 -6.27 -12.08
C GLY A 500 2.17 -4.80 -12.52
N GLY A 501 1.58 -3.93 -11.68
CA GLY A 501 1.41 -2.51 -11.96
C GLY A 501 2.68 -1.68 -11.73
N GLN A 502 2.73 -0.50 -12.37
CA GLN A 502 3.84 0.46 -12.23
C GLN A 502 3.80 1.28 -10.94
N ALA A 503 2.74 1.16 -10.13
CA ALA A 503 2.60 1.80 -8.83
C ALA A 503 2.20 0.74 -7.77
N PHE A 504 1.19 1.03 -6.95
CA PHE A 504 0.67 0.13 -5.92
C PHE A 504 -0.17 -1.03 -6.48
N GLY A 505 -0.34 -2.12 -5.74
CA GLY A 505 -1.35 -3.12 -6.05
C GLY A 505 -2.73 -2.58 -5.71
N VAL A 506 -2.95 -2.31 -4.43
CA VAL A 506 -4.18 -1.71 -3.90
C VAL A 506 -3.83 -0.42 -3.17
N HIS A 507 -4.45 0.70 -3.57
CA HIS A 507 -4.31 1.98 -2.88
C HIS A 507 -5.67 2.45 -2.36
N VAL A 508 -5.73 2.77 -1.06
CA VAL A 508 -6.96 3.11 -0.34
C VAL A 508 -6.77 4.43 0.39
N SER A 509 -7.63 5.40 0.11
CA SER A 509 -7.56 6.74 0.70
C SER A 509 -8.91 7.13 1.30
N GLY A 510 -9.04 7.06 2.63
CA GLY A 510 -10.29 7.32 3.36
C GLY A 510 -11.42 6.30 3.14
N ALA A 511 -11.12 5.20 2.45
CA ALA A 511 -12.04 4.15 1.99
C ALA A 511 -11.87 2.84 2.77
N ALA A 512 -12.72 1.85 2.50
CA ALA A 512 -12.60 0.51 3.04
C ALA A 512 -12.41 -0.53 1.93
N VAL A 513 -11.55 -1.52 2.16
CA VAL A 513 -11.37 -2.67 1.26
C VAL A 513 -11.36 -3.98 2.05
N SER A 514 -12.04 -4.99 1.53
CA SER A 514 -11.92 -6.37 1.98
C SER A 514 -11.26 -7.23 0.91
N LEU A 515 -10.30 -8.07 1.32
CA LEU A 515 -9.61 -9.02 0.46
C LEU A 515 -9.74 -10.43 1.06
N ASP A 516 -10.43 -11.34 0.39
CA ASP A 516 -10.49 -12.76 0.76
C ASP A 516 -9.85 -13.63 -0.31
N ASN A 517 -8.98 -14.56 0.11
CA ASN A 517 -8.27 -15.49 -0.79
C ASN A 517 -7.55 -14.80 -1.98
N CYS A 518 -7.12 -13.55 -1.81
CA CYS A 518 -6.52 -12.76 -2.88
C CYS A 518 -5.00 -12.91 -2.92
N ILE A 519 -4.41 -12.54 -4.06
CA ILE A 519 -2.96 -12.41 -4.25
C ILE A 519 -2.66 -11.00 -4.72
N VAL A 520 -1.79 -10.28 -3.99
CA VAL A 520 -1.29 -8.96 -4.36
C VAL A 520 0.22 -9.05 -4.61
N SER A 521 0.65 -8.87 -5.86
CA SER A 521 2.04 -9.18 -6.22
C SER A 521 2.66 -8.38 -7.35
N GLU A 522 4.00 -8.40 -7.40
CA GLU A 522 4.82 -7.89 -8.51
C GLU A 522 4.65 -6.39 -8.81
N CYS A 523 4.22 -5.60 -7.82
CA CYS A 523 4.07 -4.15 -7.97
C CYS A 523 5.42 -3.43 -7.87
N LYS A 524 5.56 -2.32 -8.62
CA LYS A 524 6.77 -1.47 -8.58
C LYS A 524 6.86 -0.57 -7.34
N GLN A 525 5.77 -0.42 -6.60
CA GLN A 525 5.72 0.22 -5.29
C GLN A 525 5.21 -0.76 -4.23
N ALA A 526 4.64 -0.27 -3.13
CA ALA A 526 4.07 -1.13 -2.11
C ALA A 526 2.90 -1.98 -2.64
N GLY A 527 2.75 -3.19 -2.09
CA GLY A 527 1.64 -4.07 -2.47
C GLY A 527 0.28 -3.44 -2.12
N ILE A 528 0.11 -3.07 -0.85
CA ILE A 528 -1.11 -2.40 -0.36
C ILE A 528 -0.74 -1.12 0.39
N SER A 529 -1.38 0.00 0.06
CA SER A 529 -1.14 1.31 0.65
C SER A 529 -2.44 1.93 1.18
N LEU A 530 -2.44 2.32 2.45
CA LEU A 530 -3.55 2.94 3.16
C LEU A 530 -3.19 4.34 3.66
N ASN A 531 -4.09 5.31 3.46
CA ASN A 531 -3.99 6.63 4.06
C ASN A 531 -5.35 7.23 4.43
N SER A 532 -5.32 8.36 5.14
CA SER A 532 -6.50 9.20 5.42
C SER A 532 -7.64 8.48 6.15
N GLY A 533 -7.32 7.60 7.10
CA GLY A 533 -8.30 6.83 7.87
C GLY A 533 -8.86 5.62 7.12
N ALA A 534 -8.14 5.11 6.12
CA ALA A 534 -8.54 3.94 5.37
C ALA A 534 -8.59 2.67 6.22
N ARG A 535 -9.37 1.69 5.78
CA ARG A 535 -9.51 0.37 6.40
C ARG A 535 -9.21 -0.76 5.41
N LEU A 536 -8.44 -1.75 5.86
CA LEU A 536 -8.19 -3.01 5.17
C LEU A 536 -8.58 -4.16 6.10
N ASP A 537 -9.48 -5.03 5.64
CA ASP A 537 -9.76 -6.31 6.27
C ASP A 537 -9.38 -7.44 5.28
N ALA A 538 -8.32 -8.20 5.57
CA ALA A 538 -7.91 -9.29 4.68
C ALA A 538 -7.90 -10.65 5.39
N THR A 539 -8.41 -11.66 4.69
CA THR A 539 -8.40 -13.06 5.14
C THR A 539 -7.74 -13.94 4.08
N SER A 540 -6.92 -14.90 4.52
CA SER A 540 -6.28 -15.90 3.65
C SER A 540 -5.57 -15.31 2.41
N THR A 541 -5.10 -14.07 2.52
CA THR A 541 -4.57 -13.27 1.40
C THR A 541 -3.04 -13.27 1.41
N GLN A 542 -2.43 -13.29 0.23
CA GLN A 542 -0.98 -13.28 0.06
C GLN A 542 -0.53 -11.95 -0.56
N VAL A 543 0.49 -11.33 0.06
CA VAL A 543 1.16 -10.12 -0.46
C VAL A 543 2.63 -10.45 -0.69
N LEU A 544 3.05 -10.51 -1.95
CA LEU A 544 4.35 -11.08 -2.32
C LEU A 544 5.09 -10.33 -3.44
N ASP A 545 6.42 -10.32 -3.38
CA ASP A 545 7.31 -9.89 -4.47
C ASP A 545 7.12 -8.44 -4.97
N ASN A 546 6.75 -7.49 -4.09
CA ASN A 546 6.66 -6.07 -4.44
C ASN A 546 7.98 -5.33 -4.17
N LYS A 547 8.19 -4.21 -4.88
CA LYS A 547 9.48 -3.49 -4.89
C LYS A 547 9.67 -2.50 -3.74
N GLU A 548 8.66 -2.26 -2.92
CA GLU A 548 8.76 -1.47 -1.69
C GLU A 548 8.26 -2.32 -0.50
N GLU A 549 7.39 -1.77 0.37
CA GLU A 549 6.76 -2.51 1.45
C GLU A 549 5.66 -3.47 0.95
N GLY A 550 5.37 -4.52 1.71
CA GLY A 550 4.18 -5.33 1.44
C GLY A 550 2.90 -4.54 1.72
N ILE A 551 2.78 -4.04 2.94
CA ILE A 551 1.63 -3.25 3.39
C ILE A 551 2.11 -2.01 4.14
N VAL A 552 1.64 -0.83 3.71
CA VAL A 552 1.95 0.45 4.35
C VAL A 552 0.67 1.17 4.78
N ALA A 553 0.63 1.69 6.01
CA ALA A 553 -0.48 2.50 6.52
C ALA A 553 -0.03 3.78 7.22
N VAL A 554 -0.68 4.88 6.85
CA VAL A 554 -0.50 6.22 7.41
C VAL A 554 -1.85 6.88 7.70
N GLY A 555 -1.86 8.05 8.35
CA GLY A 555 -3.06 8.85 8.56
C GLY A 555 -4.17 8.17 9.35
N ARG A 556 -3.85 7.52 10.48
CA ARG A 556 -4.83 6.84 11.36
C ARG A 556 -5.60 5.71 10.68
N SER A 557 -4.95 4.98 9.78
CA SER A 557 -5.57 3.86 9.07
C SER A 557 -5.58 2.59 9.93
N THR A 558 -6.51 1.67 9.64
CA THR A 558 -6.67 0.41 10.37
C THR A 558 -6.48 -0.78 9.43
N ILE A 559 -5.65 -1.74 9.84
CA ILE A 559 -5.41 -2.97 9.09
C ILE A 559 -5.73 -4.15 10.01
N GLY A 560 -6.63 -5.03 9.56
CA GLY A 560 -6.90 -6.33 10.16
C GLY A 560 -6.54 -7.46 9.21
N LEU A 561 -5.61 -8.34 9.59
CA LEU A 561 -5.23 -9.51 8.80
C LEU A 561 -5.48 -10.81 9.56
N VAL A 562 -6.09 -11.79 8.89
CA VAL A 562 -6.34 -13.13 9.42
C VAL A 562 -5.82 -14.17 8.45
N LYS A 563 -4.89 -15.03 8.91
CA LYS A 563 -4.30 -16.11 8.07
C LYS A 563 -3.62 -15.61 6.79
N CYS A 564 -3.10 -14.38 6.82
CA CYS A 564 -2.45 -13.77 5.66
C CYS A 564 -0.94 -14.04 5.65
N GLN A 565 -0.35 -13.93 4.46
CA GLN A 565 1.10 -14.07 4.26
C GLN A 565 1.66 -12.81 3.61
N VAL A 566 2.71 -12.22 4.21
CA VAL A 566 3.41 -11.05 3.65
C VAL A 566 4.88 -11.40 3.48
N GLN A 567 5.31 -11.58 2.22
CA GLN A 567 6.59 -12.21 1.93
C GLN A 567 7.39 -11.55 0.81
N ARG A 568 8.72 -11.71 0.84
CA ARG A 568 9.62 -11.34 -0.26
C ARG A 568 9.50 -9.89 -0.73
N GLN A 569 9.23 -8.98 0.22
CA GLN A 569 9.21 -7.55 -0.04
C GLN A 569 10.64 -6.99 -0.03
N VAL A 570 10.89 -5.95 -0.83
CA VAL A 570 12.21 -5.31 -0.92
C VAL A 570 12.47 -4.41 0.30
N LEU A 571 11.44 -3.80 0.88
CA LEU A 571 11.55 -3.03 2.12
C LEU A 571 10.95 -3.84 3.28
N TYR A 572 10.15 -3.19 4.13
CA TYR A 572 9.47 -3.84 5.24
C TYR A 572 8.40 -4.82 4.73
N GLY A 573 8.17 -5.90 5.47
CA GLY A 573 6.95 -6.69 5.24
C GLY A 573 5.72 -5.79 5.45
N MET A 574 5.66 -5.16 6.63
CA MET A 574 4.60 -4.21 6.99
C MET A 574 5.16 -2.97 7.67
N TYR A 575 4.64 -1.79 7.36
CA TYR A 575 5.03 -0.54 8.00
C TYR A 575 3.81 0.33 8.34
N VAL A 576 3.67 0.71 9.61
CA VAL A 576 2.56 1.56 10.08
C VAL A 576 3.06 2.77 10.86
N THR A 577 2.49 3.94 10.56
CA THR A 577 2.84 5.21 11.22
C THR A 577 1.60 6.11 11.39
N GLU A 578 1.77 7.25 12.07
CA GLU A 578 0.73 8.29 12.26
C GLU A 578 -0.53 7.79 12.98
N ALA A 579 -0.35 7.14 14.13
CA ALA A 579 -1.43 6.61 14.96
C ALA A 579 -2.31 5.58 14.23
N SER A 580 -1.72 4.82 13.32
CA SER A 580 -2.38 3.71 12.63
C SER A 580 -2.40 2.46 13.50
N VAL A 581 -3.34 1.55 13.23
CA VAL A 581 -3.55 0.32 13.98
C VAL A 581 -3.35 -0.89 13.08
N LEU A 582 -2.58 -1.85 13.56
CA LEU A 582 -2.32 -3.11 12.88
C LEU A 582 -2.68 -4.29 13.77
N GLU A 583 -3.66 -5.09 13.35
CA GLU A 583 -4.16 -6.28 14.04
C GLU A 583 -3.87 -7.53 13.19
N LEU A 584 -3.13 -8.48 13.77
CA LEU A 584 -2.67 -9.69 13.09
C LEU A 584 -3.09 -10.95 13.84
N VAL A 585 -3.77 -11.86 13.16
CA VAL A 585 -4.15 -13.17 13.72
C VAL A 585 -3.72 -14.28 12.78
N ALA A 586 -2.98 -15.26 13.28
CA ALA A 586 -2.54 -16.43 12.52
C ALA A 586 -1.77 -16.08 11.23
N CYS A 587 -1.02 -14.97 11.21
CA CYS A 587 -0.34 -14.47 10.01
C CYS A 587 1.12 -14.94 9.92
N MET A 588 1.69 -14.86 8.72
CA MET A 588 3.11 -15.11 8.48
C MET A 588 3.77 -13.95 7.74
N ILE A 589 4.79 -13.35 8.35
CA ILE A 589 5.57 -12.26 7.76
C ILE A 589 7.00 -12.75 7.60
N SER A 590 7.45 -12.97 6.36
CA SER A 590 8.75 -13.63 6.15
C SER A 590 9.52 -13.28 4.89
N HIS A 591 10.82 -13.57 4.88
CA HIS A 591 11.68 -13.41 3.69
C HIS A 591 11.73 -11.98 3.14
N ASN A 592 11.43 -10.97 3.96
CA ASN A 592 11.51 -9.57 3.55
C ASN A 592 12.95 -9.08 3.67
N THR A 593 13.36 -8.18 2.77
CA THR A 593 14.72 -7.63 2.80
C THR A 593 14.90 -6.60 3.92
N GLY A 594 13.85 -5.83 4.22
CA GLY A 594 13.79 -4.98 5.42
C GLY A 594 13.35 -5.76 6.66
N ALA A 595 12.90 -5.04 7.70
CA ALA A 595 12.33 -5.70 8.86
C ALA A 595 10.97 -6.34 8.54
N GLY A 596 10.57 -7.35 9.30
CA GLY A 596 9.25 -7.97 9.15
C GLY A 596 8.14 -6.93 9.36
N ILE A 597 8.11 -6.30 10.53
CA ILE A 597 7.10 -5.30 10.89
C ILE A 597 7.78 -4.07 11.50
N GLY A 598 7.49 -2.89 10.96
CA GLY A 598 7.86 -1.60 11.53
C GLY A 598 6.64 -0.83 12.02
N VAL A 599 6.70 -0.35 13.26
CA VAL A 599 5.64 0.44 13.92
C VAL A 599 6.27 1.73 14.43
N ASN A 600 5.74 2.86 13.96
CA ASN A 600 6.32 4.16 14.23
C ASN A 600 5.27 5.17 14.70
N GLY A 601 5.72 6.17 15.47
CA GLY A 601 4.83 7.17 16.05
C GLY A 601 3.91 6.54 17.08
N THR A 602 2.79 7.19 17.39
CA THR A 602 1.78 6.67 18.34
C THR A 602 0.93 5.52 17.78
N SER A 603 1.46 4.76 16.82
CA SER A 603 0.80 3.61 16.19
C SER A 603 0.83 2.37 17.08
N ARG A 604 -0.08 1.45 16.80
CA ARG A 604 -0.31 0.26 17.63
C ARG A 604 -0.27 -1.01 16.80
N LEU A 605 0.39 -2.02 17.36
CA LEU A 605 0.46 -3.37 16.82
C LEU A 605 -0.12 -4.39 17.82
N GLU A 606 -1.06 -5.19 17.35
CA GLU A 606 -1.56 -6.37 18.05
C GLU A 606 -1.26 -7.62 17.23
N LEU A 607 -0.60 -8.62 17.83
CA LEU A 607 -0.37 -9.92 17.19
C LEU A 607 -0.84 -11.07 18.07
N GLN A 608 -1.51 -12.03 17.44
CA GLN A 608 -1.87 -13.31 18.02
C GLN A 608 -1.56 -14.44 17.04
N ASP A 609 -1.02 -15.56 17.54
CA ASP A 609 -0.75 -16.78 16.74
C ASP A 609 0.09 -16.49 15.48
N THR A 610 0.90 -15.43 15.48
CA THR A 610 1.56 -14.89 14.29
C THR A 610 3.06 -15.19 14.30
N VAL A 611 3.63 -15.48 13.13
CA VAL A 611 5.05 -15.80 12.96
C VAL A 611 5.75 -14.76 12.10
N VAL A 612 6.80 -14.14 12.64
CA VAL A 612 7.67 -13.19 11.94
C VAL A 612 9.06 -13.81 11.78
N GLN A 613 9.41 -14.24 10.57
CA GLN A 613 10.60 -15.08 10.40
C GLN A 613 11.43 -14.81 9.15
N GLU A 614 12.71 -15.17 9.19
CA GLU A 614 13.57 -15.20 8.00
C GLU A 614 13.65 -13.85 7.27
N ASN A 615 13.48 -12.74 7.96
CA ASN A 615 13.66 -11.41 7.38
C ASN A 615 15.15 -11.01 7.47
N LYS A 616 15.66 -10.34 6.44
CA LYS A 616 17.04 -9.85 6.42
C LYS A 616 17.24 -8.61 7.29
N GLY A 617 16.17 -7.89 7.62
CA GLY A 617 16.16 -6.87 8.67
C GLY A 617 15.82 -7.46 10.04
N GLY A 618 15.38 -6.60 10.96
CA GLY A 618 14.84 -7.04 12.25
C GLY A 618 13.51 -7.80 12.13
N GLY A 619 13.08 -8.48 13.18
CA GLY A 619 11.76 -9.09 13.21
C GLY A 619 10.66 -8.02 13.33
N ILE A 620 10.59 -7.39 14.50
CA ILE A 620 9.64 -6.32 14.83
C ILE A 620 10.42 -5.11 15.35
N VAL A 621 10.09 -3.92 14.84
CA VAL A 621 10.72 -2.65 15.21
C VAL A 621 9.67 -1.67 15.68
N LEU A 622 9.79 -1.20 16.92
CA LEU A 622 8.93 -0.19 17.54
C LEU A 622 9.73 1.09 17.81
N THR A 623 9.30 2.21 17.24
CA THR A 623 9.93 3.51 17.41
C THR A 623 8.93 4.62 17.72
N ASN A 624 9.41 5.70 18.32
CA ASN A 624 8.70 6.97 18.53
C ASN A 624 7.33 6.81 19.22
N GLU A 625 7.32 6.28 20.45
CA GLU A 625 6.10 6.13 21.28
C GLU A 625 5.07 5.14 20.73
N SER A 626 5.51 4.19 19.91
CA SER A 626 4.64 3.11 19.41
C SER A 626 4.38 2.05 20.46
N THR A 627 3.33 1.26 20.26
CA THR A 627 2.91 0.23 21.21
C THR A 627 2.71 -1.11 20.53
N MET A 628 3.06 -2.19 21.25
CA MET A 628 2.83 -3.56 20.81
C MET A 628 2.24 -4.41 21.93
N ALA A 629 1.24 -5.22 21.57
CA ALA A 629 0.79 -6.37 22.36
C ALA A 629 0.92 -7.64 21.51
N MET A 630 1.68 -8.62 21.98
CA MET A 630 1.98 -9.86 21.26
C MET A 630 1.66 -11.06 22.15
N ARG A 631 0.86 -12.00 21.65
CA ARG A 631 0.45 -13.23 22.35
C ARG A 631 0.64 -14.47 21.50
N ASP A 632 1.09 -15.57 22.10
CA ASP A 632 1.14 -16.89 21.47
C ASP A 632 1.84 -16.88 20.10
N SER A 633 2.85 -16.02 19.95
CA SER A 633 3.45 -15.67 18.65
C SER A 633 4.96 -15.91 18.67
N ALA A 634 5.57 -15.92 17.48
CA ALA A 634 7.00 -16.22 17.36
C ALA A 634 7.76 -15.27 16.42
N VAL A 635 8.97 -14.91 16.81
CA VAL A 635 9.95 -14.17 16.01
C VAL A 635 11.18 -15.05 15.84
N ILE A 636 11.44 -15.52 14.63
CA ILE A 636 12.36 -16.65 14.39
C ILE A 636 13.36 -16.34 13.27
N ARG A 637 14.66 -16.60 13.46
CA ARG A 637 15.66 -16.56 12.37
C ARG A 637 15.66 -15.25 11.56
N ASN A 638 15.49 -14.12 12.23
CA ASN A 638 15.68 -12.81 11.60
C ASN A 638 17.14 -12.39 11.74
N VAL A 639 17.69 -11.77 10.70
CA VAL A 639 19.11 -11.38 10.68
C VAL A 639 19.36 -10.20 11.61
N GLY A 640 18.46 -9.21 11.63
CA GLY A 640 18.51 -8.11 12.60
C GLY A 640 18.02 -8.53 14.00
N THR A 641 17.88 -7.55 14.89
CA THR A 641 17.26 -7.76 16.21
C THR A 641 15.86 -8.36 16.07
N GLY A 642 15.55 -9.38 16.88
CA GLY A 642 14.23 -10.01 16.90
C GLY A 642 13.13 -9.00 17.22
N LEU A 643 13.21 -8.35 18.37
CA LEU A 643 12.34 -7.24 18.76
C LEU A 643 13.16 -6.01 19.19
N LEU A 644 13.01 -4.90 18.47
CA LEU A 644 13.57 -3.60 18.84
C LEU A 644 12.48 -2.71 19.44
N VAL A 645 12.72 -2.15 20.62
CA VAL A 645 11.83 -1.19 21.30
C VAL A 645 12.61 0.06 21.65
N SER A 646 12.35 1.16 20.96
CA SER A 646 13.12 2.40 21.08
C SER A 646 12.25 3.64 21.22
N SER A 647 12.84 4.75 21.64
CA SER A 647 12.24 6.09 21.70
C SER A 647 10.88 6.10 22.40
N ARG A 648 10.89 5.74 23.69
CA ARG A 648 9.72 5.66 24.58
C ARG A 648 8.61 4.70 24.14
N SER A 649 8.89 3.80 23.19
CA SER A 649 7.93 2.79 22.75
C SER A 649 7.72 1.71 23.81
N LYS A 650 6.59 1.01 23.75
CA LYS A 650 6.18 0.03 24.76
C LYS A 650 5.81 -1.30 24.13
N ALA A 651 6.41 -2.38 24.59
CA ALA A 651 6.14 -3.75 24.16
C ALA A 651 5.63 -4.61 25.32
N ALA A 652 4.55 -5.35 25.08
CA ALA A 652 4.11 -6.45 25.91
C ALA A 652 4.12 -7.75 25.09
N ALA A 653 4.82 -8.77 25.59
CA ALA A 653 4.91 -10.10 24.97
C ALA A 653 4.54 -11.18 25.99
N GLU A 654 3.59 -12.03 25.66
CA GLU A 654 3.07 -13.08 26.53
C GLU A 654 3.03 -14.43 25.78
N ARG A 655 3.63 -15.48 26.35
CA ARG A 655 3.73 -16.80 25.71
C ARG A 655 4.37 -16.75 24.32
N CYS A 656 5.39 -15.91 24.17
CA CYS A 656 6.06 -15.69 22.89
C CYS A 656 7.43 -16.36 22.80
N ARG A 657 7.88 -16.63 21.58
CA ARG A 657 9.22 -17.17 21.28
C ARG A 657 10.04 -16.19 20.45
N PHE A 658 11.25 -15.90 20.88
CA PHE A 658 12.24 -15.12 20.13
C PHE A 658 13.48 -16.01 19.94
N THR A 659 13.67 -16.58 18.76
CA THR A 659 14.68 -17.65 18.60
C THR A 659 15.54 -17.53 17.37
N GLU A 660 16.79 -17.99 17.48
CA GLU A 660 17.70 -18.27 16.37
C GLU A 660 18.03 -17.05 15.48
N GLY A 661 18.03 -15.84 16.03
CA GLY A 661 18.36 -14.62 15.29
C GLY A 661 19.87 -14.34 15.22
N GLU A 662 20.31 -13.60 14.20
CA GLU A 662 21.70 -13.13 14.11
C GLU A 662 21.94 -11.79 14.84
N GLY A 663 20.88 -11.18 15.39
CA GLY A 663 20.94 -9.98 16.19
C GLY A 663 20.79 -10.23 17.69
N GLU A 664 20.37 -9.20 18.42
CA GLU A 664 19.83 -9.36 19.77
C GLU A 664 18.48 -10.07 19.69
N GLY A 665 18.14 -10.91 20.67
CA GLY A 665 16.79 -11.48 20.75
C GLY A 665 15.74 -10.40 20.95
N ILE A 666 15.94 -9.59 22.00
CA ILE A 666 15.19 -8.38 22.27
C ILE A 666 16.16 -7.26 22.65
N PHE A 667 16.05 -6.11 22.00
CA PHE A 667 16.79 -4.90 22.37
C PHE A 667 15.84 -3.77 22.70
N VAL A 668 16.03 -3.17 23.87
CA VAL A 668 15.24 -2.04 24.35
C VAL A 668 16.18 -0.87 24.61
N ASP A 669 15.92 0.28 24.03
CA ASP A 669 16.71 1.48 24.31
C ASP A 669 15.90 2.77 24.29
N ASP A 670 16.57 3.89 24.57
CA ASP A 670 16.01 5.24 24.46
C ASP A 670 14.66 5.39 25.18
N GLU A 671 14.67 5.06 26.48
CA GLU A 671 13.49 5.08 27.35
C GLU A 671 12.38 4.09 26.95
N GLY A 672 12.70 3.04 26.17
CA GLY A 672 11.77 1.97 25.84
C GLY A 672 11.35 1.13 27.05
N TRP A 673 10.14 0.57 26.97
CA TRP A 673 9.57 -0.35 27.95
C TRP A 673 9.27 -1.73 27.37
N LEU A 674 9.68 -2.77 28.09
CA LEU A 674 9.33 -4.15 27.78
C LEU A 674 8.69 -4.83 29.00
N THR A 675 7.57 -5.49 28.77
CA THR A 675 6.99 -6.50 29.67
C THR A 675 6.97 -7.85 28.96
N GLY A 676 7.72 -8.83 29.47
CA GLY A 676 7.76 -10.20 28.95
C GLY A 676 7.25 -11.19 29.98
N VAL A 677 6.28 -12.03 29.60
CA VAL A 677 5.67 -13.02 30.50
C VAL A 677 5.61 -14.39 29.82
N SER A 678 6.14 -15.44 30.48
CA SER A 678 6.09 -16.81 29.94
C SER A 678 6.73 -16.94 28.54
N CYS A 679 7.79 -16.18 28.28
CA CYS A 679 8.46 -16.14 26.98
C CYS A 679 9.72 -17.01 26.95
N ARG A 680 10.12 -17.43 25.75
CA ARG A 680 11.40 -18.11 25.51
C ARG A 680 12.26 -17.32 24.55
N ILE A 681 13.51 -17.08 24.94
CA ILE A 681 14.49 -16.29 24.19
C ILE A 681 15.76 -17.11 24.07
N SER A 682 16.09 -17.59 22.85
CA SER A 682 17.20 -18.53 22.73
C SER A 682 17.90 -18.55 21.39
N GLY A 683 19.18 -18.92 21.39
CA GLY A 683 19.92 -19.21 20.16
C GLY A 683 20.30 -17.97 19.35
N HIS A 684 20.33 -16.78 19.97
CA HIS A 684 20.77 -15.56 19.27
C HIS A 684 22.29 -15.47 19.24
N THR A 685 22.87 -14.93 18.16
CA THR A 685 24.33 -14.74 18.06
C THR A 685 24.85 -13.58 18.91
N ARG A 686 23.95 -12.70 19.39
CA ARG A 686 24.24 -11.66 20.38
C ARG A 686 23.59 -12.00 21.73
N HIS A 687 23.13 -11.00 22.49
CA HIS A 687 22.48 -11.19 23.77
C HIS A 687 21.04 -11.70 23.58
N GLY A 688 20.54 -12.42 24.58
CA GLY A 688 19.13 -12.78 24.63
C GLY A 688 18.26 -11.54 24.78
N VAL A 689 18.49 -10.78 25.87
CA VAL A 689 17.85 -9.49 26.13
C VAL A 689 18.90 -8.43 26.40
N ALA A 690 18.82 -7.30 25.71
CA ALA A 690 19.69 -6.16 25.93
C ALA A 690 18.89 -4.88 26.21
N GLY A 691 19.36 -4.06 27.16
CA GLY A 691 18.72 -2.81 27.55
C GLY A 691 19.72 -1.65 27.62
N ARG A 692 19.39 -0.48 27.04
CA ARG A 692 20.19 0.75 27.14
C ARG A 692 19.33 1.96 27.45
N ALA A 693 19.40 2.46 28.68
CA ALA A 693 18.44 3.44 29.20
C ALA A 693 16.99 2.95 29.04
N ALA A 694 16.76 1.68 29.41
CA ALA A 694 15.49 0.98 29.22
C ALA A 694 14.83 0.57 30.53
N SER A 695 13.55 0.20 30.46
CA SER A 695 12.80 -0.39 31.58
C SER A 695 12.29 -1.78 31.19
N LEU A 696 12.82 -2.79 31.86
CA LEU A 696 12.58 -4.20 31.56
C LEU A 696 11.85 -4.88 32.72
N THR A 697 10.71 -5.51 32.44
CA THR A 697 9.99 -6.37 33.38
C THR A 697 9.83 -7.76 32.76
N LEU A 698 10.42 -8.77 33.37
CA LEU A 698 10.44 -10.15 32.88
C LEU A 698 9.91 -11.08 33.97
N SER A 699 8.91 -11.90 33.64
CA SER A 699 8.35 -12.89 34.56
C SER A 699 8.24 -14.24 33.87
N ILE A 700 8.89 -15.27 34.43
CA ILE A 700 8.86 -16.63 33.86
C ILE A 700 9.40 -16.60 32.41
N VAL A 701 10.56 -15.95 32.21
CA VAL A 701 11.20 -15.87 30.89
C VAL A 701 12.43 -16.75 30.86
N GLU A 702 12.42 -17.73 29.95
CA GLU A 702 13.55 -18.62 29.72
C GLU A 702 14.53 -17.97 28.73
N ILE A 703 15.79 -17.81 29.14
CA ILE A 703 16.84 -17.18 28.33
C ILE A 703 18.04 -18.11 28.22
N THR A 704 18.20 -18.76 27.08
CA THR A 704 19.16 -19.88 26.94
C THR A 704 19.93 -19.91 25.63
N GLY A 705 21.16 -20.41 25.65
CA GLY A 705 21.87 -20.76 24.42
C GLY A 705 22.23 -19.57 23.52
N ASN A 706 22.26 -18.35 24.06
CA ASN A 706 22.67 -17.16 23.30
C ASN A 706 24.20 -17.06 23.30
N ALA A 707 24.79 -16.62 22.18
CA ALA A 707 26.25 -16.52 22.08
C ALA A 707 26.82 -15.31 22.84
N GLY A 708 26.01 -14.26 23.03
CA GLY A 708 26.30 -13.19 23.97
C GLY A 708 25.84 -13.49 25.39
N CYS A 709 25.75 -12.45 26.21
CA CYS A 709 25.09 -12.52 27.53
C CYS A 709 23.62 -12.97 27.44
N GLY A 710 23.11 -13.64 28.46
CA GLY A 710 21.66 -13.89 28.58
C GLY A 710 20.90 -12.57 28.68
N ILE A 711 21.24 -11.74 29.67
CA ILE A 711 20.76 -10.38 29.82
C ILE A 711 21.94 -9.40 29.90
N TYR A 712 21.89 -8.34 29.11
CA TYR A 712 22.86 -7.23 29.13
C TYR A 712 22.18 -5.90 29.45
N LEU A 713 22.63 -5.20 30.49
CA LEU A 713 22.07 -3.93 30.96
C LEU A 713 23.13 -2.84 30.87
N ALA A 714 22.86 -1.80 30.09
CA ALA A 714 23.73 -0.65 29.90
C ALA A 714 23.03 0.67 30.22
N GLY A 715 23.81 1.69 30.57
CA GLY A 715 23.28 3.00 30.94
C GLY A 715 22.31 2.93 32.12
N ARG A 716 21.34 3.85 32.18
CA ARG A 716 20.33 3.91 33.27
C ARG A 716 19.20 2.89 33.08
N THR A 717 19.55 1.65 32.72
CA THR A 717 18.57 0.58 32.52
C THR A 717 18.11 0.00 33.86
N THR A 718 16.81 -0.24 33.99
CA THR A 718 16.21 -0.93 35.13
C THR A 718 15.66 -2.28 34.72
N LEU A 719 15.93 -3.31 35.53
CA LEU A 719 15.43 -4.66 35.33
C LEU A 719 14.63 -5.14 36.54
N GLN A 720 13.43 -5.67 36.31
CA GLN A 720 12.69 -6.47 37.27
C GLN A 720 12.52 -7.85 36.66
N ALA A 721 13.29 -8.84 37.10
CA ALA A 721 13.18 -10.21 36.64
C ALA A 721 12.71 -11.12 37.77
N GLU A 722 11.70 -11.95 37.51
CA GLU A 722 11.15 -12.89 38.48
C GLU A 722 11.01 -14.28 37.85
N ARG A 723 11.53 -15.32 38.52
CA ARG A 723 11.41 -16.72 38.06
C ARG A 723 11.93 -16.95 36.64
N CYS A 724 13.00 -16.26 36.26
CA CYS A 724 13.60 -16.37 34.94
C CYS A 724 14.80 -17.34 34.98
N PRO A 725 14.73 -18.51 34.32
CA PRO A 725 15.90 -19.36 34.11
C PRO A 725 16.81 -18.76 33.02
N ILE A 726 18.06 -18.45 33.38
CA ILE A 726 19.07 -17.84 32.49
C ILE A 726 20.29 -18.74 32.45
N ARG A 727 20.35 -19.61 31.43
CA ARG A 727 21.27 -20.76 31.44
C ARG A 727 21.93 -21.00 30.11
N GLU A 728 23.09 -21.64 30.11
CA GLU A 728 23.73 -22.15 28.88
C GLU A 728 24.00 -21.07 27.82
N ASN A 729 24.10 -19.80 28.22
CA ASN A 729 24.55 -18.74 27.31
C ASN A 729 26.08 -18.79 27.25
N LEU A 730 26.67 -18.56 26.07
CA LEU A 730 28.14 -18.57 25.93
C LEU A 730 28.77 -17.36 26.63
N GLY A 731 28.07 -16.22 26.65
CA GLY A 731 28.48 -15.05 27.41
C GLY A 731 28.16 -15.15 28.91
N ILE A 732 28.00 -13.99 29.55
CA ILE A 732 27.62 -13.92 30.97
C ILE A 732 26.11 -14.10 31.11
N GLY A 733 25.63 -14.80 32.13
CA GLY A 733 24.19 -14.93 32.39
C GLY A 733 23.49 -13.56 32.47
N VAL A 734 23.91 -12.71 33.42
CA VAL A 734 23.45 -11.32 33.56
C VAL A 734 24.65 -10.37 33.72
N LYS A 735 24.83 -9.45 32.78
CA LYS A 735 25.85 -8.39 32.86
C LYS A 735 25.19 -7.02 33.00
N ALA A 736 25.59 -6.26 34.01
CA ALA A 736 25.14 -4.90 34.24
C ALA A 736 26.32 -3.93 34.23
N ASP A 737 26.24 -2.86 33.43
CA ASP A 737 27.23 -1.79 33.36
C ASP A 737 26.89 -0.64 34.33
N TRP A 738 27.73 0.40 34.34
CA TRP A 738 27.57 1.52 35.26
C TRP A 738 26.24 2.27 35.06
N GLY A 739 25.52 2.49 36.16
CA GLY A 739 24.20 3.12 36.17
C GLY A 739 23.02 2.15 35.98
N ALA A 740 23.27 0.89 35.62
CA ALA A 740 22.22 -0.12 35.52
C ALA A 740 21.84 -0.66 36.90
N GLY A 741 20.55 -0.95 37.08
CA GLY A 741 19.96 -1.35 38.35
C GLY A 741 18.78 -2.29 38.19
N GLY A 742 18.22 -2.73 39.32
CA GLY A 742 17.07 -3.63 39.30
C GLY A 742 17.03 -4.66 40.42
N ALA A 743 16.14 -5.63 40.28
CA ALA A 743 16.07 -6.81 41.12
C ALA A 743 15.91 -8.07 40.26
N LEU A 744 16.63 -9.12 40.65
CA LEU A 744 16.49 -10.49 40.17
C LEU A 744 15.91 -11.30 41.34
N ARG A 745 14.73 -11.88 41.17
CA ARG A 745 14.00 -12.63 42.20
C ARG A 745 13.78 -14.07 41.75
N GLN A 746 14.25 -15.05 42.52
CA GLN A 746 14.04 -16.47 42.22
C GLN A 746 14.50 -16.83 40.79
N CYS A 747 15.59 -16.23 40.31
CA CYS A 747 16.12 -16.45 38.97
C CYS A 747 17.25 -17.47 39.00
N ASP A 748 17.13 -18.55 38.21
CA ASP A 748 18.15 -19.58 38.12
C ASP A 748 19.22 -19.22 37.07
N ILE A 749 20.35 -18.65 37.52
CA ILE A 749 21.42 -18.18 36.64
C ILE A 749 22.62 -19.12 36.75
N LEU A 750 22.71 -20.10 35.86
CA LEU A 750 23.70 -21.19 35.96
C LEU A 750 24.20 -21.68 34.60
N ASN A 751 25.37 -22.31 34.60
CA ASN A 751 26.01 -22.89 33.40
C ASN A 751 26.22 -21.89 32.24
N ASN A 752 26.51 -20.63 32.53
CA ASN A 752 26.86 -19.63 31.51
C ASN A 752 28.38 -19.55 31.31
N GLY A 753 28.83 -19.45 30.06
CA GLY A 753 30.22 -19.70 29.66
C GLY A 753 31.23 -18.69 30.21
N ALA A 754 30.87 -17.40 30.24
CA ALA A 754 31.76 -16.33 30.74
C ALA A 754 31.44 -15.90 32.18
N GLY A 755 30.61 -16.67 32.91
CA GLY A 755 30.20 -16.40 34.28
C GLY A 755 28.70 -16.16 34.41
N ASN A 756 28.16 -16.28 35.63
CA ASN A 756 26.71 -16.14 35.83
C ASN A 756 26.30 -14.67 35.97
N ILE A 757 26.99 -13.87 36.79
CA ILE A 757 26.64 -12.47 37.02
C ILE A 757 27.90 -11.60 37.02
N GLU A 758 27.90 -10.51 36.24
CA GLU A 758 28.90 -9.44 36.28
C GLU A 758 28.20 -8.11 36.58
N LYS A 759 28.60 -7.45 37.67
CA LYS A 759 28.13 -6.09 37.98
C LYS A 759 29.23 -5.26 38.66
N PRO A 760 29.38 -3.96 38.33
CA PRO A 760 30.31 -3.07 39.00
C PRO A 760 29.84 -2.78 40.43
N TYR A 761 30.77 -2.40 41.31
CA TYR A 761 30.49 -2.05 42.71
C TYR A 761 29.37 -1.01 42.89
N PHE A 762 29.16 -0.12 41.92
CA PHE A 762 28.15 0.94 41.94
C PHE A 762 26.84 0.58 41.22
N SER A 763 26.67 -0.66 40.74
CA SER A 763 25.38 -1.11 40.21
C SER A 763 24.39 -1.31 41.36
N SER A 764 23.16 -0.83 41.15
CA SER A 764 22.06 -1.03 42.11
C SER A 764 21.30 -2.34 41.91
N LEU A 765 21.82 -3.26 41.09
CA LEU A 765 21.21 -4.56 40.82
C LEU A 765 21.27 -5.46 42.07
N ARG A 766 20.10 -5.84 42.57
CA ARG A 766 19.89 -6.73 43.71
C ARG A 766 19.58 -8.15 43.24
N ILE A 767 20.10 -9.13 43.97
CA ILE A 767 19.82 -10.55 43.76
C ILE A 767 19.09 -11.00 45.03
N GLU A 768 17.86 -11.45 44.88
CA GLU A 768 16.97 -11.92 45.93
C GLU A 768 16.68 -13.40 45.62
N GLU A 769 17.14 -14.30 46.50
CA GLU A 769 16.96 -15.75 46.34
C GLU A 769 15.50 -16.18 46.46
#